data_AF-A0A1J5DDT1-F1
#
_entry.id   AF-A0A1J5DDT1-F1
#
_cell.length_a   1.000
_cell.length_b   1.000
_cell.length_c   1.000
_cell.angle_alpha   90.00
_cell.angle_beta   90.00
_cell.angle_gamma   90.00
#
_symmetry.space_group_name_H-M   'P 1'
#
loop_
_entity.id
_entity.type
_entity.pdbx_description
1 polymer ?
#
loop_
_entity_poly.entity_id
_entity_poly.type
_entity_poly.pdbx_seq_one_letter_code
_entity_poly.pdbx_strand_id
1 'polypeptide(L)'
;MKLNALTEGLDLERVAGDPGADPDLTGLTIDVEEVHSGSLFVARQGYYGDGHDQIDEAIRRGAAAVIVAHRERAPRDGTPALFAPSPDRALGALADRFTGHPTRQLKVYGVTGTNGKTSVAYLVEHLLSALGERPAVMGTISYRLGAASLPAVNTTPDSLFVHRFARAALDAGATALVLEVSSHALGLGRVEGVAFDSVGFTNLSHDHLDFHHDLDSYFAAKRRLFTEVLDDSAAMGKTPVGAVDIDTEWGERLMVSLGGEHRFVEVTTAAPTPQPPSPKRERRSQAHDVGSGGRAQFEVDGSSNRSLLPNAPRWAGSGDGPFRADAQAREATMIGGSPFLGDCPSIQLDRLSLEGVSESLEGMATSLFWRGARHEARSPLVGRYNLSNLALASAMVLATHPDAAEGLAAASATFHGVPGRMERVAAGEAIFVDYAHTPDALIKAASELARVAGCRPVIVVGCGGDRDPSKRGPMARAAAEHGEVAFLTSDNPRSEDPDAILQAMEDGLDSRVRTPVLLEVSREKAIEAAVRLGMRPLLIAGKGHETYQEVAGRRFHLDDREEARRALAAATLDLNSDDTPLLDGWLAAGRAADDVLSAALNEARRRQKGLWTVLLIGTSEQREALKEAWRGQLEGRWVAIAQDQPLNPRQLTPSLRGVVFEASRDERIPDDVDVVITAMADFPATTSSLQPPASAEGQQLFSFDEALKLASPRWLEILRAASERAFRFATRGRGSRAPVPEGLVLR
;
A
#
# COMPACT_ATOMS: atom_id res chain seq x y z
N MET A 1 -23.74 38.25 -8.04
CA MET A 1 -23.86 37.95 -9.49
C MET A 1 -25.32 37.75 -9.81
N LYS A 2 -25.82 38.16 -10.99
CA LYS A 2 -27.20 37.89 -11.38
C LYS A 2 -27.46 36.40 -11.65
N LEU A 3 -28.64 35.91 -11.29
CA LEU A 3 -29.02 34.50 -11.52
C LEU A 3 -28.90 34.11 -12.99
N ASN A 4 -29.48 34.90 -13.89
CA ASN A 4 -29.48 34.61 -15.32
C ASN A 4 -28.05 34.58 -15.90
N ALA A 5 -27.18 35.48 -15.44
CA ALA A 5 -25.76 35.51 -15.83
C ALA A 5 -24.97 34.31 -15.27
N LEU A 6 -25.28 33.85 -14.05
CA LEU A 6 -24.68 32.65 -13.48
C LEU A 6 -25.07 31.39 -14.27
N THR A 7 -26.31 31.31 -14.76
CA THR A 7 -26.89 30.13 -15.42
C THR A 7 -26.80 30.13 -16.94
N GLU A 8 -26.29 31.20 -17.56
CA GLU A 8 -26.28 31.40 -19.02
C GLU A 8 -25.65 30.23 -19.79
N GLY A 9 -26.35 29.65 -20.75
CA GLY A 9 -25.83 28.53 -21.55
C GLY A 9 -25.66 27.20 -20.80
N LEU A 10 -26.19 27.06 -19.58
CA LEU A 10 -26.41 25.77 -18.93
C LEU A 10 -27.79 25.23 -19.33
N ASP A 11 -27.94 23.91 -19.44
CA ASP A 11 -29.23 23.25 -19.69
C ASP A 11 -30.05 23.20 -18.39
N LEU A 12 -30.61 24.36 -18.04
CA LEU A 12 -31.41 24.60 -16.84
C LEU A 12 -32.75 25.23 -17.21
N GLU A 13 -33.85 24.54 -16.93
CA GLU A 13 -35.20 25.03 -17.24
C GLU A 13 -35.83 25.70 -16.01
N ARG A 14 -36.38 26.91 -16.15
CA ARG A 14 -37.13 27.53 -15.05
C ARG A 14 -38.50 26.87 -14.89
N VAL A 15 -38.73 26.24 -13.74
CA VAL A 15 -39.94 25.45 -13.44
C VAL A 15 -40.84 26.07 -12.37
N ALA A 16 -40.35 27.04 -11.60
CA ALA A 16 -41.17 27.87 -10.71
C ALA A 16 -40.61 29.29 -10.54
N GLY A 17 -41.44 30.16 -9.96
CA GLY A 17 -41.19 31.59 -9.80
C GLY A 17 -41.48 32.42 -11.05
N ASP A 18 -41.39 33.74 -10.92
CA ASP A 18 -41.60 34.68 -12.03
C ASP A 18 -40.54 34.44 -13.14
N PRO A 19 -40.94 34.24 -14.42
CA PRO A 19 -40.02 34.15 -15.55
C PRO A 19 -39.07 35.34 -15.69
N GLY A 20 -39.50 36.54 -15.27
CA GLY A 20 -38.68 37.76 -15.29
C GLY A 20 -37.74 37.94 -14.08
N ALA A 21 -37.83 37.10 -13.05
CA ALA A 21 -37.06 37.29 -11.82
C ALA A 21 -35.57 36.95 -12.02
N ASP A 22 -34.72 37.97 -11.87
CA ASP A 22 -33.26 37.88 -11.93
C ASP A 22 -32.63 38.43 -10.62
N PRO A 23 -32.68 37.66 -9.53
CA PRO A 23 -32.15 38.09 -8.23
C PRO A 23 -30.63 38.22 -8.25
N ASP A 24 -30.11 39.08 -7.37
CA ASP A 24 -28.68 39.16 -7.09
C ASP A 24 -28.27 38.05 -6.11
N LEU A 25 -27.45 37.14 -6.60
CA LEU A 25 -26.87 36.04 -5.83
C LEU A 25 -25.60 36.50 -5.13
N THR A 26 -25.56 36.30 -3.81
CA THR A 26 -24.45 36.59 -2.90
C THR A 26 -23.84 35.32 -2.32
N GLY A 27 -24.50 34.17 -2.45
CA GLY A 27 -23.99 32.86 -2.06
C GLY A 27 -24.40 31.75 -3.03
N LEU A 28 -23.70 30.62 -2.97
CA LEU A 28 -24.02 29.36 -3.65
C LEU A 28 -23.70 28.24 -2.67
N THR A 29 -24.65 27.36 -2.36
CA THR A 29 -24.46 26.26 -1.41
C THR A 29 -25.33 25.03 -1.69
N ILE A 30 -24.88 23.88 -1.19
CA ILE A 30 -25.62 22.60 -1.12
C ILE A 30 -26.10 22.28 0.31
N ASP A 31 -25.70 23.09 1.30
CA ASP A 31 -26.04 22.91 2.71
C ASP A 31 -27.03 24.00 3.15
N VAL A 32 -28.17 23.58 3.70
CA VAL A 32 -29.20 24.50 4.21
C VAL A 32 -28.69 25.32 5.41
N GLU A 33 -27.69 24.82 6.14
CA GLU A 33 -27.10 25.54 7.27
C GLU A 33 -26.25 26.74 6.83
N GLU A 34 -25.65 26.69 5.64
CA GLU A 34 -24.90 27.81 5.04
C GLU A 34 -25.80 28.87 4.35
N VAL A 35 -27.10 28.63 4.21
CA VAL A 35 -28.00 29.53 3.46
C VAL A 35 -28.19 30.86 4.20
N HIS A 36 -28.06 31.95 3.45
CA HIS A 36 -28.31 33.32 3.88
C HIS A 36 -29.08 34.09 2.81
N SER A 37 -29.45 35.34 3.12
CA SER A 37 -30.09 36.25 2.16
C SER A 37 -29.25 36.39 0.88
N GLY A 38 -29.84 35.99 -0.26
CA GLY A 38 -29.19 35.99 -1.57
C GLY A 38 -28.45 34.71 -1.96
N SER A 39 -28.56 33.62 -1.20
CA SER A 39 -27.98 32.33 -1.64
C SER A 39 -28.78 31.69 -2.80
N LEU A 40 -28.07 31.04 -3.72
CA LEU A 40 -28.61 29.97 -4.56
C LEU A 40 -28.41 28.63 -3.83
N PHE A 41 -29.50 27.94 -3.50
CA PHE A 41 -29.45 26.62 -2.87
C PHE A 41 -29.62 25.51 -3.91
N VAL A 42 -28.71 24.53 -3.94
CA VAL A 42 -28.74 23.42 -4.89
C VAL A 42 -29.22 22.15 -4.19
N ALA A 43 -30.52 21.85 -4.35
CA ALA A 43 -31.11 20.65 -3.78
C ALA A 43 -30.60 19.40 -4.51
N ARG A 44 -30.01 18.49 -3.74
CA ARG A 44 -29.35 17.27 -4.23
C ARG A 44 -29.75 16.06 -3.39
N GLN A 45 -29.81 14.89 -4.01
CA GLN A 45 -29.88 13.63 -3.27
C GLN A 45 -28.53 13.40 -2.57
N GLY A 46 -28.55 13.25 -1.24
CA GLY A 46 -27.42 12.82 -0.43
C GLY A 46 -27.54 11.35 -0.02
N TYR A 47 -26.50 10.83 0.64
CA TYR A 47 -26.48 9.46 1.16
C TYR A 47 -27.36 9.29 2.42
N TYR A 48 -27.45 10.33 3.26
CA TYR A 48 -28.19 10.32 4.53
C TYR A 48 -29.52 11.08 4.50
N GLY A 49 -29.87 11.72 3.38
CA GLY A 49 -31.08 12.53 3.23
C GLY A 49 -31.18 13.17 1.85
N ASP A 50 -32.35 13.72 1.51
CA ASP A 50 -32.58 14.45 0.27
C ASP A 50 -32.67 15.96 0.54
N GLY A 51 -31.79 16.76 -0.09
CA GLY A 51 -31.79 18.21 0.04
C GLY A 51 -33.06 18.89 -0.49
N HIS A 52 -33.88 18.20 -1.29
CA HIS A 52 -35.19 18.74 -1.68
C HIS A 52 -36.16 18.86 -0.50
N ASP A 53 -36.03 17.99 0.52
CA ASP A 53 -36.85 18.07 1.73
C ASP A 53 -36.50 19.31 2.59
N GLN A 54 -35.41 20.02 2.25
CA GLN A 54 -34.91 21.21 2.94
C GLN A 54 -35.20 22.53 2.19
N ILE A 55 -35.85 22.50 1.02
CA ILE A 55 -36.12 23.69 0.18
C ILE A 55 -36.89 24.78 0.94
N ASP A 56 -37.96 24.44 1.65
CA ASP A 56 -38.75 25.41 2.43
C ASP A 56 -37.93 26.08 3.54
N GLU A 57 -36.96 25.37 4.11
CA GLU A 57 -36.04 25.93 5.13
C GLU A 57 -34.98 26.82 4.49
N ALA A 58 -34.43 26.44 3.34
CA ALA A 58 -33.52 27.29 2.57
C ALA A 58 -34.19 28.63 2.20
N ILE A 59 -35.45 28.60 1.77
CA ILE A 59 -36.18 29.84 1.45
C ILE A 59 -36.44 30.67 2.70
N ARG A 60 -36.84 30.05 3.83
CA ARG A 60 -36.96 30.77 5.13
C ARG A 60 -35.66 31.43 5.58
N ARG A 61 -34.49 30.86 5.23
CA ARG A 61 -33.16 31.42 5.50
C ARG A 61 -32.71 32.50 4.50
N GLY A 62 -33.46 32.71 3.43
CA GLY A 62 -33.23 33.77 2.45
C GLY A 62 -32.62 33.30 1.13
N ALA A 63 -32.71 32.02 0.79
CA ALA A 63 -32.39 31.55 -0.57
C ALA A 63 -33.20 32.35 -1.60
N ALA A 64 -32.51 33.03 -2.52
CA ALA A 64 -33.14 33.86 -3.54
C ALA A 64 -33.51 33.08 -4.81
N ALA A 65 -32.98 31.87 -4.95
CA ALA A 65 -33.33 30.90 -5.99
C ALA A 65 -32.91 29.49 -5.55
N VAL A 66 -33.48 28.46 -6.19
CA VAL A 66 -33.13 27.05 -5.95
C VAL A 66 -32.87 26.28 -7.25
N ILE A 67 -31.98 25.28 -7.21
CA ILE A 67 -31.86 24.24 -8.23
C ILE A 67 -32.54 22.96 -7.71
N VAL A 68 -33.29 22.25 -8.57
CA VAL A 68 -33.98 20.99 -8.23
C VAL A 68 -33.76 19.90 -9.29
N ALA A 69 -33.65 18.64 -8.87
CA ALA A 69 -33.71 17.46 -9.74
C ALA A 69 -35.16 17.03 -10.08
N HIS A 70 -36.14 17.53 -9.33
CA HIS A 70 -37.53 17.09 -9.38
C HIS A 70 -38.47 18.28 -9.55
N ARG A 71 -39.20 18.34 -10.67
CA ARG A 71 -40.05 19.48 -11.04
C ARG A 71 -41.22 19.64 -10.09
N GLU A 72 -41.77 18.52 -9.66
CA GLU A 72 -42.84 18.38 -8.67
C GLU A 72 -42.43 18.79 -7.25
N ARG A 73 -41.12 18.85 -6.97
CA ARG A 73 -40.52 19.33 -5.71
C ARG A 73 -40.10 20.81 -5.76
N ALA A 74 -40.44 21.55 -6.82
CA ALA A 74 -40.20 22.99 -6.88
C ALA A 74 -41.07 23.77 -5.86
N PRO A 75 -40.56 24.87 -5.28
CA PRO A 75 -41.29 25.69 -4.32
C PRO A 75 -42.51 26.37 -4.94
N ARG A 76 -43.52 26.64 -4.11
CA ARG A 76 -44.84 27.17 -4.53
C ARG A 76 -45.09 28.62 -4.12
N ASP A 77 -44.12 29.26 -3.47
CA ASP A 77 -44.23 30.62 -2.93
C ASP A 77 -43.82 31.74 -3.90
N GLY A 78 -43.36 31.37 -5.10
CA GLY A 78 -42.88 32.30 -6.12
C GLY A 78 -41.36 32.45 -6.19
N THR A 79 -40.60 31.75 -5.32
CA THR A 79 -39.14 31.70 -5.41
C THR A 79 -38.71 31.07 -6.75
N PRO A 80 -37.76 31.69 -7.51
CA PRO A 80 -37.22 31.11 -8.73
C PRO A 80 -36.64 29.71 -8.51
N ALA A 81 -37.12 28.75 -9.29
CA ALA A 81 -36.62 27.37 -9.27
C ALA A 81 -36.20 26.92 -10.67
N LEU A 82 -34.99 26.38 -10.77
CA LEU A 82 -34.44 25.85 -12.00
C LEU A 82 -34.29 24.32 -11.89
N PHE A 83 -34.82 23.61 -12.87
CA PHE A 83 -34.68 22.17 -13.00
C PHE A 83 -33.34 21.83 -13.64
N ALA A 84 -32.60 20.91 -13.01
CA ALA A 84 -31.37 20.32 -13.52
C ALA A 84 -31.50 18.78 -13.51
N PRO A 85 -31.38 18.08 -14.65
CA PRO A 85 -31.39 16.61 -14.68
C PRO A 85 -30.32 15.96 -13.79
N SER A 86 -29.21 16.68 -13.56
CA SER A 86 -28.20 16.33 -12.56
C SER A 86 -27.73 17.61 -11.84
N PRO A 87 -28.24 17.90 -10.62
CA PRO A 87 -27.81 19.05 -9.84
C PRO A 87 -26.31 19.03 -9.53
N ASP A 88 -25.71 17.84 -9.36
CA ASP A 88 -24.27 17.66 -9.17
C ASP A 88 -23.43 18.18 -10.35
N ARG A 89 -23.80 17.83 -11.59
CA ARG A 89 -23.10 18.35 -12.79
C ARG A 89 -23.32 19.84 -12.97
N ALA A 90 -24.55 20.32 -12.73
CA ALA A 90 -24.86 21.74 -12.77
C ALA A 90 -24.06 22.54 -11.72
N LEU A 91 -23.91 22.00 -10.50
CA LEU A 91 -23.15 22.62 -9.41
C LEU A 91 -21.71 22.93 -9.81
N GLY A 92 -21.06 22.06 -10.58
CA GLY A 92 -19.69 22.28 -11.05
C GLY A 92 -19.54 23.53 -11.93
N ALA A 93 -20.37 23.62 -12.97
CA ALA A 93 -20.36 24.78 -13.87
C ALA A 93 -20.83 26.08 -13.17
N LEU A 94 -21.79 25.99 -12.25
CA LEU A 94 -22.22 27.10 -11.40
C LEU A 94 -21.08 27.55 -10.47
N ALA A 95 -20.35 26.62 -9.85
CA ALA A 95 -19.27 26.92 -8.92
C ALA A 95 -18.04 27.53 -9.61
N ASP A 96 -17.64 27.04 -10.79
CA ASP A 96 -16.59 27.64 -11.62
C ASP A 96 -16.87 29.13 -11.87
N ARG A 97 -18.09 29.45 -12.34
CA ARG A 97 -18.54 30.83 -12.60
C ARG A 97 -18.64 31.67 -11.32
N PHE A 98 -19.31 31.16 -10.29
CA PHE A 98 -19.57 31.89 -9.05
C PHE A 98 -18.27 32.25 -8.32
N THR A 99 -17.25 31.41 -8.40
CA THR A 99 -15.93 31.64 -7.80
C THR A 99 -14.95 32.40 -8.72
N GLY A 100 -15.39 32.86 -9.89
CA GLY A 100 -14.57 33.68 -10.79
C GLY A 100 -13.51 32.88 -11.55
N HIS A 101 -13.85 31.68 -12.01
CA HIS A 101 -13.06 30.79 -12.85
C HIS A 101 -11.63 30.45 -12.35
N PRO A 102 -11.47 30.02 -11.08
CA PRO A 102 -10.14 29.88 -10.47
C PRO A 102 -9.29 28.78 -11.14
N THR A 103 -9.90 27.66 -11.54
CA THR A 103 -9.21 26.53 -12.21
C THR A 103 -8.73 26.89 -13.61
N ARG A 104 -9.30 27.91 -14.25
CA ARG A 104 -8.82 28.41 -15.55
C ARG A 104 -7.53 29.23 -15.42
N GLN A 105 -7.31 29.82 -14.24
CA GLN A 105 -6.16 30.69 -13.92
C GLN A 105 -4.99 29.92 -13.28
N LEU A 106 -5.26 28.83 -12.56
CA LEU A 106 -4.25 27.90 -12.03
C LEU A 106 -3.81 26.88 -13.07
N LYS A 107 -2.61 26.28 -12.92
CA LYS A 107 -2.25 25.01 -13.58
C LYS A 107 -2.85 23.84 -12.78
N VAL A 108 -3.79 23.07 -13.35
CA VAL A 108 -4.51 22.02 -12.60
C VAL A 108 -4.10 20.62 -13.06
N TYR A 109 -3.73 19.78 -12.10
CA TYR A 109 -3.25 18.41 -12.30
C TYR A 109 -4.21 17.41 -11.62
N GLY A 110 -4.76 16.46 -12.38
CA GLY A 110 -5.72 15.47 -11.86
C GLY A 110 -5.23 14.04 -11.97
N VAL A 111 -5.03 13.31 -10.86
CA VAL A 111 -4.60 11.90 -10.92
C VAL A 111 -5.72 10.93 -10.54
N THR A 112 -5.95 9.93 -11.39
CA THR A 112 -6.86 8.81 -11.13
C THR A 112 -6.19 7.44 -11.27
N GLY A 113 -6.92 6.41 -10.86
CA GLY A 113 -6.47 5.03 -10.77
C GLY A 113 -6.95 4.37 -9.48
N THR A 114 -6.68 3.08 -9.31
CA THR A 114 -6.97 2.36 -8.04
C THR A 114 -5.90 2.73 -7.02
N ASN A 115 -4.63 2.36 -7.28
CA ASN A 115 -3.50 2.60 -6.38
C ASN A 115 -2.59 3.72 -6.91
N GLY A 116 -1.83 4.38 -6.03
CA GLY A 116 -0.80 5.35 -6.42
C GLY A 116 -1.24 6.82 -6.55
N LYS A 117 -2.55 7.12 -6.58
CA LYS A 117 -3.08 8.52 -6.67
C LYS A 117 -2.38 9.49 -5.71
N THR A 118 -2.41 9.20 -4.41
CA THR A 118 -1.73 10.02 -3.39
C THR A 118 -0.23 10.14 -3.64
N SER A 119 0.44 9.06 -4.03
CA SER A 119 1.89 9.08 -4.27
C SER A 119 2.25 9.95 -5.46
N VAL A 120 1.51 9.85 -6.56
CA VAL A 120 1.68 10.70 -7.75
C VAL A 120 1.33 12.15 -7.44
N ALA A 121 0.29 12.43 -6.66
CA ALA A 121 -0.07 13.79 -6.27
C ALA A 121 1.05 14.48 -5.45
N TYR A 122 1.66 13.78 -4.50
CA TYR A 122 2.82 14.28 -3.74
C TYR A 122 4.07 14.42 -4.60
N LEU A 123 4.31 13.50 -5.55
CA LEU A 123 5.41 13.62 -6.51
C LEU A 123 5.22 14.84 -7.43
N VAL A 124 4.02 15.05 -7.97
CA VAL A 124 3.69 16.24 -8.77
C VAL A 124 3.85 17.53 -7.96
N GLU A 125 3.37 17.58 -6.71
CA GLU A 125 3.59 18.70 -5.79
C GLU A 125 5.09 19.00 -5.59
N HIS A 126 5.90 17.99 -5.30
CA HIS A 126 7.35 18.13 -5.10
C HIS A 126 8.07 18.59 -6.37
N LEU A 127 7.79 17.97 -7.50
CA LEU A 127 8.38 18.28 -8.80
C LEU A 127 8.02 19.71 -9.25
N LEU A 128 6.77 20.13 -9.08
CA LEU A 128 6.35 21.52 -9.35
C LEU A 128 7.04 22.52 -8.41
N SER A 129 7.12 22.21 -7.11
CA SER A 129 7.80 23.07 -6.14
C SER A 129 9.29 23.24 -6.47
N ALA A 130 9.95 22.21 -6.99
CA ALA A 130 11.33 22.27 -7.46
C ALA A 130 11.52 23.14 -8.72
N LEU A 131 10.46 23.36 -9.51
CA LEU A 131 10.43 24.33 -10.62
C LEU A 131 10.06 25.76 -10.17
N GLY A 132 9.89 26.00 -8.87
CA GLY A 132 9.50 27.30 -8.31
C GLY A 132 8.01 27.59 -8.35
N GLU A 133 7.17 26.62 -8.72
CA GLU A 133 5.72 26.74 -8.61
C GLU A 133 5.25 26.65 -7.15
N ARG A 134 4.04 27.13 -6.89
CA ARG A 134 3.39 27.09 -5.57
C ARG A 134 2.13 26.23 -5.66
N PRO A 135 2.24 24.89 -5.62
CA PRO A 135 1.09 24.00 -5.69
C PRO A 135 0.26 24.06 -4.40
N ALA A 136 -1.06 24.11 -4.55
CA ALA A 136 -2.01 23.64 -3.55
C ALA A 136 -2.35 22.17 -3.85
N VAL A 137 -2.69 21.38 -2.83
CA VAL A 137 -3.02 19.95 -3.00
C VAL A 137 -4.33 19.60 -2.33
N MET A 138 -5.12 18.74 -2.98
CA MET A 138 -6.35 18.17 -2.45
C MET A 138 -6.35 16.67 -2.69
N GLY A 139 -6.30 15.87 -1.63
CA GLY A 139 -6.25 14.42 -1.72
C GLY A 139 -6.59 13.71 -0.42
N THR A 140 -6.28 12.41 -0.36
CA THR A 140 -6.72 11.49 0.70
C THR A 140 -6.17 11.83 2.10
N ILE A 141 -4.94 12.37 2.18
CA ILE A 141 -4.27 12.62 3.46
C ILE A 141 -4.69 13.97 4.05
N SER A 142 -4.65 15.03 3.25
CA SER A 142 -5.01 16.39 3.66
C SER A 142 -5.27 17.28 2.44
N TYR A 143 -5.92 18.42 2.69
CA TYR A 143 -5.93 19.54 1.75
C TYR A 143 -4.88 20.56 2.20
N ARG A 144 -3.93 20.90 1.33
CA ARG A 144 -2.78 21.77 1.64
C ARG A 144 -2.82 23.05 0.83
N LEU A 145 -2.62 24.18 1.50
CA LEU A 145 -2.47 25.49 0.89
C LEU A 145 -1.35 26.27 1.58
N GLY A 146 -0.19 26.32 0.93
CA GLY A 146 1.02 26.88 1.54
C GLY A 146 1.36 26.14 2.85
N ALA A 147 1.47 26.88 3.95
CA ALA A 147 1.72 26.31 5.28
C ALA A 147 0.44 25.73 5.96
N ALA A 148 -0.76 25.98 5.43
CA ALA A 148 -2.00 25.46 6.01
C ALA A 148 -2.28 24.03 5.52
N SER A 149 -2.67 23.16 6.44
CA SER A 149 -3.13 21.79 6.15
C SER A 149 -4.44 21.51 6.87
N LEU A 150 -5.46 21.13 6.12
CA LEU A 150 -6.78 20.76 6.62
C LEU A 150 -6.96 19.23 6.52
N PRO A 151 -7.54 18.56 7.53
CA PRO A 151 -7.90 17.14 7.43
C PRO A 151 -8.85 16.90 6.26
N ALA A 152 -8.55 15.90 5.43
CA ALA A 152 -9.42 15.53 4.31
C ALA A 152 -10.63 14.73 4.81
N VAL A 153 -11.84 15.12 4.38
CA VAL A 153 -13.08 14.34 4.63
C VAL A 153 -13.33 13.34 3.50
N ASN A 154 -12.92 13.69 2.27
CA ASN A 154 -12.97 12.82 1.10
C ASN A 154 -11.69 12.98 0.28
N THR A 155 -11.27 11.94 -0.45
CA THR A 155 -10.19 12.05 -1.45
C THR A 155 -10.47 13.14 -2.49
N THR A 156 -11.74 13.27 -2.88
CA THR A 156 -12.26 14.36 -3.72
C THR A 156 -13.59 14.83 -3.12
N PRO A 157 -13.68 16.04 -2.56
CA PRO A 157 -14.93 16.64 -2.08
C PRO A 157 -15.82 17.05 -3.26
N ASP A 158 -17.00 17.62 -3.00
CA ASP A 158 -17.91 18.09 -4.06
C ASP A 158 -17.32 19.27 -4.87
N SER A 159 -17.91 19.52 -6.04
CA SER A 159 -17.42 20.52 -7.00
C SER A 159 -17.46 21.95 -6.47
N LEU A 160 -18.43 22.30 -5.61
CA LEU A 160 -18.46 23.61 -4.97
C LEU A 160 -17.29 23.79 -4.00
N PHE A 161 -16.96 22.77 -3.19
CA PHE A 161 -15.77 22.81 -2.34
C PHE A 161 -14.48 22.89 -3.17
N VAL A 162 -14.36 22.09 -4.25
CA VAL A 162 -13.18 22.13 -5.15
C VAL A 162 -12.96 23.54 -5.70
N HIS A 163 -14.00 24.20 -6.21
CA HIS A 163 -13.89 25.56 -6.75
C HIS A 163 -13.68 26.63 -5.68
N ARG A 164 -14.35 26.55 -4.51
CA ARG A 164 -14.07 27.44 -3.35
C ARG A 164 -12.61 27.31 -2.90
N PHE A 165 -12.07 26.10 -2.82
CA PHE A 165 -10.66 25.84 -2.48
C PHE A 165 -9.72 26.37 -3.56
N ALA A 166 -10.01 26.15 -4.85
CA ALA A 166 -9.20 26.67 -5.95
C ALA A 166 -9.14 28.22 -5.95
N ARG A 167 -10.25 28.89 -5.63
CA ARG A 167 -10.30 30.36 -5.46
C ARG A 167 -9.42 30.81 -4.29
N ALA A 168 -9.61 30.23 -3.11
CA ALA A 168 -8.78 30.52 -1.93
C ALA A 168 -7.29 30.25 -2.18
N ALA A 169 -6.97 29.20 -2.94
CA ALA A 169 -5.59 28.88 -3.32
C ALA A 169 -4.99 29.97 -4.22
N LEU A 170 -5.72 30.38 -5.25
CA LEU A 170 -5.32 31.45 -6.16
C LEU A 170 -5.18 32.81 -5.44
N ASP A 171 -6.07 33.12 -4.48
CA ASP A 171 -5.98 34.33 -3.63
C ASP A 171 -4.75 34.30 -2.70
N ALA A 172 -4.38 33.13 -2.19
CA ALA A 172 -3.13 32.92 -1.45
C ALA A 172 -1.88 32.88 -2.36
N GLY A 173 -2.04 33.07 -3.68
CA GLY A 173 -0.96 33.09 -4.65
C GLY A 173 -0.44 31.71 -5.07
N ALA A 174 -1.20 30.64 -4.88
CA ALA A 174 -0.90 29.37 -5.52
C ALA A 174 -0.87 29.55 -7.05
N THR A 175 0.00 28.80 -7.72
CA THR A 175 0.13 28.81 -9.19
C THR A 175 -0.36 27.51 -9.81
N ALA A 176 -0.46 26.45 -9.00
CA ALA A 176 -0.97 25.15 -9.40
C ALA A 176 -1.94 24.55 -8.37
N LEU A 177 -2.78 23.63 -8.82
CA LEU A 177 -3.65 22.79 -7.98
C LEU A 177 -3.45 21.32 -8.37
N VAL A 178 -3.10 20.47 -7.42
CA VAL A 178 -2.97 19.02 -7.61
C VAL A 178 -4.14 18.32 -6.92
N LEU A 179 -4.89 17.51 -7.66
CA LEU A 179 -6.14 16.90 -7.22
C LEU A 179 -6.09 15.37 -7.37
N GLU A 180 -6.37 14.63 -6.30
CA GLU A 180 -6.70 13.21 -6.41
C GLU A 180 -8.14 13.04 -6.91
N VAL A 181 -8.31 12.48 -8.10
CA VAL A 181 -9.60 12.29 -8.77
C VAL A 181 -10.07 10.84 -8.59
N SER A 182 -10.93 10.59 -7.61
CA SER A 182 -11.53 9.27 -7.39
C SER A 182 -12.56 8.91 -8.47
N SER A 183 -12.82 7.61 -8.68
CA SER A 183 -13.91 7.18 -9.59
C SER A 183 -15.29 7.58 -9.09
N HIS A 184 -15.47 7.64 -7.78
CA HIS A 184 -16.66 8.21 -7.13
C HIS A 184 -16.82 9.69 -7.50
N ALA A 185 -15.74 10.48 -7.51
CA ALA A 185 -15.80 11.87 -7.94
C ALA A 185 -16.23 12.02 -9.41
N LEU A 186 -15.71 11.18 -10.29
CA LEU A 186 -16.09 11.17 -11.71
C LEU A 186 -17.54 10.68 -11.91
N GLY A 187 -17.97 9.63 -11.21
CA GLY A 187 -19.35 9.14 -11.29
C GLY A 187 -20.37 10.14 -10.74
N LEU A 188 -20.03 10.86 -9.66
CA LEU A 188 -20.88 11.84 -8.98
C LEU A 188 -20.68 13.29 -9.48
N GLY A 189 -19.94 13.52 -10.57
CA GLY A 189 -19.77 14.86 -11.14
C GLY A 189 -19.02 15.88 -10.28
N ARG A 190 -18.19 15.44 -9.32
CA ARG A 190 -17.49 16.32 -8.37
C ARG A 190 -16.33 17.14 -8.96
N VAL A 191 -15.91 16.81 -10.18
CA VAL A 191 -14.86 17.54 -10.93
C VAL A 191 -15.40 18.20 -12.20
N GLU A 192 -16.72 18.25 -12.37
CA GLU A 192 -17.37 18.96 -13.48
C GLU A 192 -17.08 20.46 -13.33
N GLY A 193 -16.79 21.16 -14.44
CA GLY A 193 -16.36 22.57 -14.42
C GLY A 193 -14.89 22.81 -14.03
N VAL A 194 -14.14 21.78 -13.60
CA VAL A 194 -12.69 21.90 -13.34
C VAL A 194 -11.93 21.85 -14.65
N ALA A 195 -11.20 22.93 -14.95
CA ALA A 195 -10.34 23.02 -16.14
C ALA A 195 -8.94 22.45 -15.85
N PHE A 196 -8.63 21.27 -16.36
CA PHE A 196 -7.34 20.59 -16.19
C PHE A 196 -6.31 21.01 -17.25
N ASP A 197 -5.04 21.06 -16.85
CA ASP A 197 -3.87 21.20 -17.75
C ASP A 197 -3.20 19.84 -17.98
N SER A 198 -3.18 18.96 -16.97
CA SER A 198 -2.72 17.59 -17.12
C SER A 198 -3.49 16.60 -16.25
N VAL A 199 -3.70 15.38 -16.76
CA VAL A 199 -4.31 14.28 -16.00
C VAL A 199 -3.47 13.01 -16.09
N GLY A 200 -3.49 12.19 -15.05
CA GLY A 200 -2.67 10.96 -14.93
C GLY A 200 -3.49 9.72 -14.61
N PHE A 201 -3.24 8.62 -15.31
CA PHE A 201 -3.81 7.29 -15.01
C PHE A 201 -2.71 6.34 -14.54
N THR A 202 -2.83 5.84 -13.30
CA THR A 202 -1.86 4.88 -12.73
C THR A 202 -2.17 3.43 -13.09
N ASN A 203 -3.33 2.92 -12.68
CA ASN A 203 -3.70 1.51 -12.82
C ASN A 203 -5.18 1.30 -12.48
N LEU A 204 -5.70 0.13 -12.84
CA LEU A 204 -6.98 -0.36 -12.34
C LEU A 204 -6.83 -1.81 -11.85
N SER A 205 -7.38 -2.07 -10.67
CA SER A 205 -7.50 -3.39 -10.04
C SER A 205 -8.82 -3.47 -9.27
N HIS A 206 -9.22 -4.68 -8.88
CA HIS A 206 -10.49 -4.95 -8.18
C HIS A 206 -10.63 -4.14 -6.88
N ASP A 207 -11.49 -3.13 -6.91
CA ASP A 207 -11.78 -2.19 -5.82
C ASP A 207 -13.09 -1.45 -6.17
N HIS A 208 -13.79 -0.90 -5.17
CA HIS A 208 -15.01 -0.09 -5.32
C HIS A 208 -16.18 -0.71 -6.13
N LEU A 209 -16.26 -2.04 -6.24
CA LEU A 209 -17.34 -2.72 -6.98
C LEU A 209 -18.70 -2.67 -6.25
N ASP A 210 -18.71 -2.28 -4.98
CA ASP A 210 -19.93 -1.93 -4.24
C ASP A 210 -20.65 -0.71 -4.83
N PHE A 211 -19.90 0.24 -5.41
CA PHE A 211 -20.44 1.41 -6.11
C PHE A 211 -20.57 1.19 -7.63
N HIS A 212 -19.55 0.60 -8.27
CA HIS A 212 -19.53 0.48 -9.74
C HIS A 212 -20.22 -0.79 -10.26
N HIS A 213 -20.45 -1.81 -9.41
CA HIS A 213 -20.95 -3.15 -9.76
C HIS A 213 -19.95 -4.05 -10.50
N ASP A 214 -19.19 -3.52 -11.46
CA ASP A 214 -18.18 -4.29 -12.21
C ASP A 214 -16.92 -3.48 -12.58
N LEU A 215 -15.93 -4.14 -13.20
CA LEU A 215 -14.66 -3.52 -13.58
C LEU A 215 -14.76 -2.62 -14.81
N ASP A 216 -15.70 -2.87 -15.73
CA ASP A 216 -15.81 -2.15 -17.00
C ASP A 216 -16.50 -0.78 -16.80
N SER A 217 -17.53 -0.74 -15.95
CA SER A 217 -18.13 0.49 -15.42
C SER A 217 -17.16 1.30 -14.57
N TYR A 218 -16.37 0.65 -13.69
CA TYR A 218 -15.31 1.30 -12.91
C TYR A 218 -14.22 1.90 -13.81
N PHE A 219 -13.85 1.19 -14.90
CA PHE A 219 -12.95 1.68 -15.93
C PHE A 219 -13.56 2.85 -16.70
N ALA A 220 -14.81 2.73 -17.16
CA ALA A 220 -15.52 3.80 -17.86
C ALA A 220 -15.61 5.09 -17.02
N ALA A 221 -15.90 4.97 -15.72
CA ALA A 221 -15.89 6.10 -14.80
C ALA A 221 -14.54 6.81 -14.74
N LYS A 222 -13.41 6.08 -14.73
CA LYS A 222 -12.07 6.69 -14.82
C LYS A 222 -11.79 7.27 -16.21
N ARG A 223 -12.23 6.60 -17.27
CA ARG A 223 -12.03 7.04 -18.67
C ARG A 223 -12.65 8.41 -18.93
N ARG A 224 -13.78 8.76 -18.28
CA ARG A 224 -14.39 10.10 -18.38
C ARG A 224 -13.40 11.24 -18.12
N LEU A 225 -12.38 11.03 -17.27
CA LEU A 225 -11.34 12.03 -17.01
C LEU A 225 -10.48 12.34 -18.24
N PHE A 226 -10.32 11.38 -19.16
CA PHE A 226 -9.48 11.45 -20.36
C PHE A 226 -10.27 11.78 -21.63
N THR A 227 -11.59 11.63 -21.59
CA THR A 227 -12.51 12.01 -22.68
C THR A 227 -13.24 13.30 -22.30
N GLU A 228 -14.46 13.19 -21.74
CA GLU A 228 -15.38 14.29 -21.45
C GLU A 228 -14.70 15.45 -20.71
N VAL A 229 -14.00 15.15 -19.61
CA VAL A 229 -13.40 16.20 -18.76
C VAL A 229 -12.21 16.90 -19.43
N LEU A 230 -11.46 16.23 -20.32
CA LEU A 230 -10.42 16.91 -21.11
C LEU A 230 -10.99 17.70 -22.28
N ASP A 231 -12.04 17.19 -22.93
CA ASP A 231 -12.75 17.93 -23.97
C ASP A 231 -13.35 19.23 -23.40
N ASP A 232 -13.98 19.15 -22.21
CA ASP A 232 -14.46 20.31 -21.46
C ASP A 232 -13.33 21.23 -21.03
N SER A 233 -12.19 20.70 -20.57
CA SER A 233 -11.01 21.51 -20.22
C SER A 233 -10.47 22.29 -21.42
N ALA A 234 -10.45 21.68 -22.61
CA ALA A 234 -10.09 22.34 -23.85
C ALA A 234 -11.11 23.42 -24.24
N ALA A 235 -12.41 23.14 -24.13
CA ALA A 235 -13.48 24.11 -24.33
C ALA A 235 -13.42 25.29 -23.33
N MET A 236 -12.86 25.06 -22.14
CA MET A 236 -12.60 26.09 -21.13
C MET A 236 -11.33 26.93 -21.39
N GLY A 237 -10.58 26.64 -22.47
CA GLY A 237 -9.42 27.42 -22.93
C GLY A 237 -8.05 26.85 -22.53
N LYS A 238 -7.99 25.60 -22.06
CA LYS A 238 -6.73 24.89 -21.76
C LYS A 238 -6.22 24.13 -22.99
N THR A 239 -4.96 23.68 -22.92
CA THR A 239 -4.40 22.67 -23.83
C THR A 239 -4.09 21.40 -23.01
N PRO A 240 -5.12 20.64 -22.59
CA PRO A 240 -4.95 19.55 -21.64
C PRO A 240 -4.19 18.37 -22.23
N VAL A 241 -3.38 17.69 -21.39
CA VAL A 241 -2.63 16.49 -21.77
C VAL A 241 -2.88 15.34 -20.79
N GLY A 242 -3.22 14.17 -21.30
CA GLY A 242 -3.38 12.95 -20.49
C GLY A 242 -2.12 12.06 -20.53
N ALA A 243 -1.50 11.83 -19.37
CA ALA A 243 -0.45 10.83 -19.20
C ALA A 243 -1.03 9.50 -18.71
N VAL A 244 -0.61 8.39 -19.31
CA VAL A 244 -1.14 7.05 -19.01
C VAL A 244 0.01 6.06 -18.81
N ASP A 245 0.05 5.41 -17.64
CA ASP A 245 0.92 4.27 -17.38
C ASP A 245 0.45 3.05 -18.17
N ILE A 246 1.18 2.73 -19.26
CA ILE A 246 0.92 1.61 -20.16
C ILE A 246 1.61 0.31 -19.74
N ASP A 247 2.30 0.26 -18.59
CA ASP A 247 2.82 -1.01 -18.04
C ASP A 247 1.69 -1.91 -17.47
N THR A 248 0.44 -1.46 -17.55
CA THR A 248 -0.76 -2.17 -17.07
C THR A 248 -1.74 -2.40 -18.22
N GLU A 249 -2.39 -3.57 -18.23
CA GLU A 249 -3.42 -3.93 -19.22
C GLU A 249 -4.51 -2.85 -19.37
N TRP A 250 -4.94 -2.26 -18.26
CA TRP A 250 -5.95 -1.19 -18.27
C TRP A 250 -5.42 0.14 -18.80
N GLY A 251 -4.12 0.40 -18.68
CA GLY A 251 -3.45 1.54 -19.31
C GLY A 251 -3.33 1.38 -20.81
N GLU A 252 -2.92 0.20 -21.29
CA GLU A 252 -2.93 -0.14 -22.73
C GLU A 252 -4.36 -0.02 -23.31
N ARG A 253 -5.35 -0.63 -22.64
CA ARG A 253 -6.78 -0.52 -23.02
C ARG A 253 -7.25 0.94 -23.05
N LEU A 254 -6.83 1.78 -22.09
CA LEU A 254 -7.15 3.20 -22.07
C LEU A 254 -6.54 3.89 -23.29
N MET A 255 -5.25 3.75 -23.54
CA MET A 255 -4.56 4.37 -24.68
C MET A 255 -5.17 3.98 -26.02
N VAL A 256 -5.47 2.68 -26.22
CA VAL A 256 -6.18 2.19 -27.41
C VAL A 256 -7.57 2.83 -27.55
N SER A 257 -8.31 3.00 -26.45
CA SER A 257 -9.64 3.61 -26.49
C SER A 257 -9.65 5.14 -26.74
N LEU A 258 -8.49 5.79 -26.61
CA LEU A 258 -8.30 7.24 -26.81
C LEU A 258 -7.83 7.59 -28.24
N GLY A 259 -7.66 6.60 -29.12
CA GLY A 259 -7.54 6.85 -30.57
C GLY A 259 -6.20 7.45 -31.04
N GLY A 260 -5.17 7.50 -30.20
CA GLY A 260 -3.82 7.95 -30.59
C GLY A 260 -3.70 9.46 -30.85
N GLU A 261 -4.53 10.29 -30.23
CA GLU A 261 -4.46 11.75 -30.39
C GLU A 261 -3.19 12.34 -29.76
N HIS A 262 -2.61 13.38 -30.39
CA HIS A 262 -1.39 14.08 -29.93
C HIS A 262 -1.46 14.72 -28.51
N ARG A 263 -2.62 14.67 -27.84
CA ARG A 263 -2.80 15.15 -26.45
C ARG A 263 -2.52 14.09 -25.38
N PHE A 264 -2.01 12.92 -25.76
CA PHE A 264 -1.71 11.84 -24.82
C PHE A 264 -0.21 11.49 -24.78
N VAL A 265 0.28 11.20 -23.57
CA VAL A 265 1.65 10.76 -23.30
C VAL A 265 1.63 9.33 -22.80
N GLU A 266 2.36 8.46 -23.48
CA GLU A 266 2.62 7.10 -23.00
C GLU A 266 3.70 7.13 -21.91
N VAL A 267 3.43 6.45 -20.79
CA VAL A 267 4.36 6.33 -19.67
C VAL A 267 4.68 4.85 -19.47
N THR A 268 5.96 4.50 -19.43
CA THR A 268 6.41 3.11 -19.25
C THR A 268 7.70 3.02 -18.45
N THR A 269 7.91 1.90 -17.76
CA THR A 269 9.17 1.53 -17.11
C THR A 269 9.90 0.37 -17.82
N ALA A 270 9.33 -0.09 -18.94
CA ALA A 270 9.97 -1.06 -19.82
C ALA A 270 11.03 -0.40 -20.72
N ALA A 271 12.10 -1.14 -21.04
CA ALA A 271 13.05 -0.72 -22.05
C ALA A 271 12.39 -0.66 -23.44
N PRO A 272 12.81 0.25 -24.34
CA PRO A 272 12.15 0.42 -25.62
C PRO A 272 12.34 -0.81 -26.50
N THR A 273 11.25 -1.32 -27.07
CA THR A 273 11.33 -2.12 -28.30
C THR A 273 12.01 -1.24 -29.36
N PRO A 274 13.16 -1.63 -29.94
CA PRO A 274 13.87 -0.77 -30.87
C PRO A 274 12.99 -0.46 -32.08
N GLN A 275 12.70 0.83 -32.30
CA GLN A 275 11.97 1.25 -33.49
C GLN A 275 12.79 0.89 -34.74
N PRO A 276 12.17 0.28 -35.77
CA PRO A 276 12.85 0.12 -37.05
C PRO A 276 13.20 1.50 -37.59
N PRO A 277 14.41 1.70 -38.14
CA PRO A 277 14.84 3.02 -38.60
C PRO A 277 13.90 3.52 -39.69
N SER A 278 13.41 4.76 -39.54
CA SER A 278 12.50 5.40 -40.48
C SER A 278 13.06 5.28 -41.91
N PRO A 279 12.30 4.74 -42.88
CA PRO A 279 12.83 4.53 -44.22
C PRO A 279 13.24 5.89 -44.81
N LYS A 280 14.54 6.04 -45.08
CA LYS A 280 15.08 7.23 -45.75
C LYS A 280 14.30 7.44 -47.04
N ARG A 281 13.63 8.58 -47.17
CA ARG A 281 12.98 8.99 -48.42
C ARG A 281 14.04 9.15 -49.52
N GLU A 282 14.33 8.07 -50.24
CA GLU A 282 14.99 8.17 -51.54
C GLU A 282 14.11 9.04 -52.44
N ARG A 283 14.62 10.22 -52.81
CA ARG A 283 14.03 11.02 -53.87
C ARG A 283 14.27 10.34 -55.22
N ARG A 284 13.52 9.28 -55.51
CA ARG A 284 13.41 8.76 -56.88
C ARG A 284 12.55 9.71 -57.70
N SER A 285 13.22 10.63 -58.40
CA SER A 285 12.65 11.29 -59.56
C SER A 285 12.38 10.24 -60.64
N GLN A 286 11.11 9.95 -60.93
CA GLN A 286 10.73 9.27 -62.16
C GLN A 286 9.81 10.17 -62.96
N ALA A 287 10.27 10.48 -64.17
CA ALA A 287 9.51 11.17 -65.18
C ALA A 287 8.44 10.24 -65.78
N HIS A 288 7.53 10.83 -66.54
CA HIS A 288 6.52 10.11 -67.32
C HIS A 288 7.12 9.00 -68.19
N ASP A 289 6.44 7.86 -68.25
CA ASP A 289 6.34 7.08 -69.49
C ASP A 289 4.94 6.45 -69.61
N VAL A 290 4.50 6.17 -70.84
CA VAL A 290 3.13 5.79 -71.20
C VAL A 290 3.15 4.42 -71.88
N GLY A 291 2.49 3.41 -71.30
CA GLY A 291 2.57 2.02 -71.79
C GLY A 291 1.34 1.15 -71.48
N SER A 292 0.58 0.87 -72.53
CA SER A 292 -0.63 0.03 -72.62
C SER A 292 -0.58 -1.41 -72.07
N GLY A 293 -1.71 -1.86 -71.51
CA GLY A 293 -2.36 -3.12 -71.93
C GLY A 293 -2.22 -4.36 -71.04
N GLY A 294 -3.35 -5.04 -70.78
CA GLY A 294 -3.39 -6.41 -70.22
C GLY A 294 -4.58 -6.71 -69.29
N ARG A 295 -5.62 -7.37 -69.82
CA ARG A 295 -6.64 -8.07 -69.01
C ARG A 295 -6.19 -9.51 -68.75
N ALA A 296 -6.45 -10.04 -67.56
CA ALA A 296 -6.55 -11.48 -67.34
C ALA A 296 -7.71 -11.77 -66.36
N GLN A 297 -8.48 -12.82 -66.66
CA GLN A 297 -9.60 -13.31 -65.85
C GLN A 297 -9.08 -14.40 -64.89
N PHE A 298 -9.75 -14.61 -63.76
CA PHE A 298 -9.53 -15.78 -62.91
C PHE A 298 -10.74 -16.71 -62.98
N GLU A 299 -10.46 -17.97 -63.35
CA GLU A 299 -11.42 -19.07 -63.28
C GLU A 299 -11.56 -19.58 -61.84
N VAL A 300 -12.72 -20.18 -61.56
CA VAL A 300 -13.00 -20.93 -60.33
C VAL A 300 -12.94 -22.41 -60.67
N ASP A 301 -12.15 -23.17 -59.91
CA ASP A 301 -12.25 -24.62 -59.86
C ASP A 301 -12.28 -25.07 -58.38
N GLY A 302 -12.92 -26.21 -58.10
CA GLY A 302 -13.17 -26.63 -56.73
C GLY A 302 -13.32 -28.14 -56.58
N SER A 303 -12.84 -28.69 -55.46
CA SER A 303 -13.18 -30.05 -55.07
C SER A 303 -12.96 -30.37 -53.57
N SER A 304 -13.96 -31.08 -53.03
CA SER A 304 -13.89 -32.11 -51.97
C SER A 304 -13.34 -31.80 -50.55
N ASN A 305 -14.28 -31.53 -49.63
CA ASN A 305 -14.81 -32.52 -48.67
C ASN A 305 -13.85 -33.27 -47.69
N ARG A 306 -13.94 -32.97 -46.38
CA ARG A 306 -14.58 -33.86 -45.37
C ARG A 306 -14.54 -33.30 -43.93
N SER A 307 -15.64 -33.47 -43.20
CA SER A 307 -15.75 -33.26 -41.75
C SER A 307 -15.96 -34.59 -41.02
N LEU A 308 -15.68 -34.64 -39.71
CA LEU A 308 -16.01 -35.77 -38.83
C LEU A 308 -16.47 -35.33 -37.43
N LEU A 309 -17.75 -35.63 -37.13
CA LEU A 309 -18.29 -36.05 -35.82
C LEU A 309 -18.52 -34.95 -34.73
N PRO A 310 -19.30 -35.20 -33.64
CA PRO A 310 -20.76 -35.03 -33.71
C PRO A 310 -21.48 -34.48 -32.43
N ASN A 311 -22.79 -34.27 -32.55
CA ASN A 311 -23.83 -34.35 -31.49
C ASN A 311 -23.74 -33.48 -30.21
N ALA A 312 -24.63 -32.48 -30.14
CA ALA A 312 -25.16 -31.93 -28.88
C ALA A 312 -26.64 -32.35 -28.68
N PRO A 313 -27.10 -32.61 -27.44
CA PRO A 313 -28.52 -32.81 -27.15
C PRO A 313 -29.25 -31.47 -26.98
N ARG A 314 -30.46 -31.36 -27.53
CA ARG A 314 -31.35 -30.20 -27.36
C ARG A 314 -32.14 -30.30 -26.05
N TRP A 315 -32.37 -29.17 -25.40
CA TRP A 315 -33.54 -28.93 -24.55
C TRP A 315 -34.31 -27.70 -25.08
N ALA A 316 -35.63 -27.69 -24.91
CA ALA A 316 -36.52 -26.73 -25.55
C ALA A 316 -37.65 -26.28 -24.63
N GLY A 317 -38.10 -25.03 -24.83
CA GLY A 317 -39.26 -24.41 -24.18
C GLY A 317 -38.97 -23.79 -22.80
N SER A 318 -39.67 -22.75 -22.37
CA SER A 318 -40.66 -21.87 -23.05
C SER A 318 -41.12 -20.78 -22.07
N GLY A 319 -41.36 -19.55 -22.51
CA GLY A 319 -41.97 -18.51 -21.65
C GLY A 319 -41.84 -17.08 -22.19
N ASP A 320 -42.94 -16.50 -22.65
CA ASP A 320 -43.03 -15.20 -23.31
C ASP A 320 -42.82 -13.96 -22.40
N GLY A 321 -42.34 -12.85 -22.99
CA GLY A 321 -42.32 -11.52 -22.36
C GLY A 321 -41.57 -10.48 -23.22
N PRO A 322 -42.19 -9.36 -23.66
CA PRO A 322 -41.61 -8.54 -24.72
C PRO A 322 -40.79 -7.33 -24.23
N PHE A 323 -39.51 -7.28 -24.59
CA PHE A 323 -38.77 -6.02 -24.72
C PHE A 323 -37.96 -6.03 -26.02
N ARG A 324 -38.24 -5.09 -26.92
CA ARG A 324 -37.39 -4.80 -28.08
C ARG A 324 -36.30 -3.81 -27.64
N ALA A 325 -35.08 -4.30 -27.53
CA ALA A 325 -33.87 -3.48 -27.61
C ALA A 325 -33.10 -3.95 -28.84
N ASP A 326 -32.61 -3.02 -29.67
CA ASP A 326 -31.96 -3.36 -30.94
C ASP A 326 -30.61 -4.05 -30.69
N ALA A 327 -30.49 -5.28 -31.21
CA ALA A 327 -29.32 -6.13 -31.03
C ALA A 327 -28.42 -6.09 -32.27
N GLN A 328 -27.31 -5.35 -32.20
CA GLN A 328 -26.14 -5.54 -33.05
C GLN A 328 -24.83 -5.54 -32.26
N ALA A 329 -24.75 -6.41 -31.26
CA ALA A 329 -23.49 -7.02 -30.85
C ALA A 329 -23.49 -8.47 -31.36
N ARG A 330 -22.51 -8.83 -32.20
CA ARG A 330 -22.29 -10.22 -32.63
C ARG A 330 -20.88 -10.65 -32.30
N GLU A 331 -20.79 -11.86 -31.79
CA GLU A 331 -19.60 -12.52 -31.28
C GLU A 331 -18.48 -12.60 -32.34
N ALA A 332 -17.24 -12.41 -31.90
CA ALA A 332 -16.04 -12.80 -32.64
C ALA A 332 -15.19 -13.72 -31.74
N THR A 333 -15.22 -15.01 -32.05
CA THR A 333 -14.59 -16.08 -31.25
C THR A 333 -13.06 -16.00 -31.30
N MET A 334 -12.41 -16.18 -30.15
CA MET A 334 -10.96 -16.34 -30.04
C MET A 334 -10.44 -17.61 -30.74
N ILE A 335 -9.86 -17.47 -31.95
CA ILE A 335 -8.84 -18.39 -32.48
C ILE A 335 -7.76 -17.59 -33.23
N GLY A 336 -6.53 -17.66 -32.70
CA GLY A 336 -5.23 -17.44 -33.36
C GLY A 336 -5.07 -16.49 -34.55
N GLY A 337 -4.36 -15.37 -34.31
CA GLY A 337 -3.70 -14.56 -35.35
C GLY A 337 -4.45 -13.28 -35.70
N SER A 338 -3.89 -12.12 -35.35
CA SER A 338 -4.46 -10.80 -35.65
C SER A 338 -4.49 -10.51 -37.16
N PRO A 339 -5.65 -10.13 -37.73
CA PRO A 339 -5.77 -9.62 -39.09
C PRO A 339 -6.42 -8.23 -39.10
N PHE A 340 -6.07 -7.35 -38.15
CA PHE A 340 -6.52 -5.95 -38.12
C PHE A 340 -5.37 -4.98 -37.81
N LEU A 341 -4.39 -4.94 -38.72
CA LEU A 341 -3.47 -3.82 -38.90
C LEU A 341 -3.42 -3.49 -40.40
N GLY A 342 -4.45 -2.79 -40.87
CA GLY A 342 -4.33 -1.96 -42.06
C GLY A 342 -3.64 -0.66 -41.67
N ASP A 343 -2.71 -0.18 -42.48
CA ASP A 343 -1.83 0.95 -42.17
C ASP A 343 -2.60 2.22 -41.74
N CYS A 344 -2.77 2.40 -40.43
CA CYS A 344 -2.99 3.72 -39.87
C CYS A 344 -1.64 4.46 -39.91
N PRO A 345 -1.60 5.74 -40.34
CA PRO A 345 -0.39 6.52 -40.23
C PRO A 345 0.04 6.55 -38.76
N SER A 346 1.27 6.11 -38.49
CA SER A 346 1.79 5.99 -37.13
C SER A 346 1.88 7.37 -36.47
N ILE A 347 0.85 7.73 -35.69
CA ILE A 347 0.87 8.95 -34.89
C ILE A 347 1.92 8.74 -33.81
N GLN A 348 3.00 9.52 -33.89
CA GLN A 348 4.09 9.44 -32.94
C GLN A 348 3.69 10.23 -31.68
N LEU A 349 3.13 9.51 -30.70
CA LEU A 349 2.85 10.04 -29.38
C LEU A 349 4.15 10.44 -28.67
N ASP A 350 4.08 11.45 -27.80
CA ASP A 350 5.14 11.70 -26.84
C ASP A 350 5.18 10.51 -25.86
N ARG A 351 6.39 10.01 -25.57
CA ARG A 351 6.61 8.91 -24.63
C ARG A 351 7.63 9.33 -23.58
N LEU A 352 7.33 9.01 -22.33
CA LEU A 352 8.29 9.04 -21.22
C LEU A 352 8.62 7.60 -20.81
N SER A 353 9.90 7.28 -20.72
CA SER A 353 10.38 6.01 -20.14
C SER A 353 11.36 6.25 -18.99
N LEU A 354 11.28 5.40 -17.97
CA LEU A 354 12.31 5.26 -16.93
C LEU A 354 13.02 3.92 -17.13
N GLU A 355 14.29 3.95 -17.49
CA GLU A 355 15.04 2.76 -17.92
C GLU A 355 16.31 2.54 -17.09
N GLY A 356 16.99 1.40 -17.28
CA GLY A 356 18.27 1.11 -16.62
C GLY A 356 18.17 1.03 -15.09
N VAL A 357 17.02 0.60 -14.57
CA VAL A 357 16.66 0.69 -13.15
C VAL A 357 17.58 -0.17 -12.28
N SER A 358 18.17 0.45 -11.26
CA SER A 358 18.84 -0.20 -10.14
C SER A 358 18.07 0.11 -8.86
N GLU A 359 17.71 -0.92 -8.10
CA GLU A 359 16.84 -0.81 -6.93
C GLU A 359 17.53 -1.36 -5.68
N SER A 360 17.26 -0.73 -4.53
CA SER A 360 17.79 -1.11 -3.24
C SER A 360 16.79 -0.76 -2.14
N LEU A 361 17.02 -1.26 -0.92
CA LEU A 361 16.24 -0.82 0.24
C LEU A 361 16.47 0.65 0.62
N GLU A 362 17.45 1.36 0.02
CA GLU A 362 17.66 2.80 0.21
C GLU A 362 16.87 3.67 -0.80
N GLY A 363 16.51 3.10 -1.95
CA GLY A 363 15.83 3.77 -3.05
C GLY A 363 16.20 3.18 -4.41
N MET A 364 15.92 3.94 -5.47
CA MET A 364 16.17 3.58 -6.86
C MET A 364 17.05 4.61 -7.61
N ALA A 365 17.82 4.12 -8.58
CA ALA A 365 18.47 4.93 -9.61
C ALA A 365 17.97 4.46 -10.99
N THR A 366 17.73 5.38 -11.90
CA THR A 366 17.15 5.11 -13.23
C THR A 366 17.51 6.25 -14.19
N SER A 367 17.31 6.07 -15.48
CA SER A 367 17.48 7.14 -16.46
C SER A 367 16.12 7.53 -17.03
N LEU A 368 15.76 8.80 -16.89
CA LEU A 368 14.56 9.40 -17.46
C LEU A 368 14.82 9.75 -18.92
N PHE A 369 13.98 9.22 -19.81
CA PHE A 369 13.99 9.54 -21.23
C PHE A 369 12.75 10.36 -21.61
N TRP A 370 12.99 11.49 -22.25
CA TRP A 370 11.93 12.40 -22.70
C TRP A 370 12.36 13.08 -24.00
N ARG A 371 11.53 12.99 -25.05
CA ARG A 371 11.77 13.60 -26.38
C ARG A 371 13.18 13.38 -26.95
N GLY A 372 13.76 12.20 -26.70
CA GLY A 372 15.10 11.82 -27.17
C GLY A 372 16.27 12.27 -26.29
N ALA A 373 16.04 13.06 -25.24
CA ALA A 373 17.03 13.35 -24.20
C ALA A 373 17.01 12.27 -23.10
N ARG A 374 18.17 12.03 -22.48
CA ARG A 374 18.35 11.11 -21.34
C ARG A 374 18.91 11.90 -20.16
N HIS A 375 18.29 11.75 -18.99
CA HIS A 375 18.73 12.38 -17.74
C HIS A 375 18.84 11.30 -16.66
N GLU A 376 19.94 11.27 -15.90
CA GLU A 376 20.07 10.35 -14.77
C GLU A 376 19.23 10.85 -13.59
N ALA A 377 18.38 9.98 -13.06
CA ALA A 377 17.46 10.25 -11.97
C ALA A 377 17.70 9.31 -10.79
N ARG A 378 17.40 9.79 -9.59
CA ARG A 378 17.38 8.98 -8.36
C ARG A 378 16.09 9.28 -7.61
N SER A 379 15.64 8.35 -6.78
CA SER A 379 14.51 8.55 -5.87
C SER A 379 14.70 7.68 -4.63
N PRO A 380 14.42 8.16 -3.41
CA PRO A 380 14.51 7.36 -2.20
C PRO A 380 13.31 6.42 -2.01
N LEU A 381 12.33 6.45 -2.93
CA LEU A 381 11.21 5.52 -2.93
C LEU A 381 11.69 4.09 -3.24
N VAL A 382 11.06 3.12 -2.59
CA VAL A 382 11.33 1.70 -2.79
C VAL A 382 10.23 1.09 -3.66
N GLY A 383 10.65 0.32 -4.66
CA GLY A 383 9.81 -0.59 -5.44
C GLY A 383 9.25 -0.06 -6.78
N ARG A 384 8.93 -1.00 -7.67
CA ARG A 384 8.57 -0.77 -9.08
C ARG A 384 7.31 0.03 -9.28
N TYR A 385 6.28 -0.16 -8.45
CA TYR A 385 5.08 0.68 -8.55
C TYR A 385 5.39 2.15 -8.20
N ASN A 386 6.42 2.42 -7.39
CA ASN A 386 6.89 3.79 -7.15
C ASN A 386 7.76 4.33 -8.30
N LEU A 387 8.42 3.47 -9.08
CA LEU A 387 9.04 3.85 -10.34
C LEU A 387 7.96 4.28 -11.35
N SER A 388 6.88 3.50 -11.50
CA SER A 388 5.72 3.88 -12.32
C SER A 388 5.06 5.18 -11.85
N ASN A 389 4.87 5.35 -10.53
CA ASN A 389 4.37 6.61 -9.96
C ASN A 389 5.30 7.81 -10.29
N LEU A 390 6.62 7.62 -10.23
CA LEU A 390 7.62 8.65 -10.58
C LEU A 390 7.58 8.98 -12.08
N ALA A 391 7.48 7.96 -12.94
CA ALA A 391 7.35 8.13 -14.38
C ALA A 391 6.09 8.95 -14.72
N LEU A 392 4.94 8.58 -14.14
CA LEU A 392 3.68 9.25 -14.39
C LEU A 392 3.68 10.69 -13.88
N ALA A 393 4.16 10.93 -12.66
CA ALA A 393 4.29 12.28 -12.11
C ALA A 393 5.21 13.17 -12.96
N SER A 394 6.33 12.61 -13.43
CA SER A 394 7.26 13.31 -14.33
C SER A 394 6.57 13.67 -15.66
N ALA A 395 5.84 12.74 -16.27
CA ALA A 395 5.11 12.97 -17.51
C ALA A 395 4.03 14.05 -17.38
N MET A 396 3.27 14.04 -16.28
CA MET A 396 2.26 15.06 -15.99
C MET A 396 2.87 16.47 -15.84
N VAL A 397 4.03 16.59 -15.20
CA VAL A 397 4.72 17.89 -15.07
C VAL A 397 5.36 18.31 -16.41
N LEU A 398 5.96 17.39 -17.16
CA LEU A 398 6.56 17.67 -18.47
C LEU A 398 5.54 18.06 -19.54
N ALA A 399 4.29 17.60 -19.44
CA ALA A 399 3.20 18.04 -20.31
C ALA A 399 2.98 19.56 -20.27
N THR A 400 3.28 20.21 -19.14
CA THR A 400 3.14 21.66 -18.93
C THR A 400 4.49 22.39 -18.85
N HIS A 401 5.59 21.67 -18.67
CA HIS A 401 6.96 22.17 -18.58
C HIS A 401 7.92 21.31 -19.43
N PRO A 402 7.77 21.30 -20.78
CA PRO A 402 8.41 20.30 -21.64
C PRO A 402 9.94 20.29 -21.60
N ASP A 403 10.56 21.41 -21.25
CA ASP A 403 12.01 21.58 -21.20
C ASP A 403 12.61 21.28 -19.80
N ALA A 404 11.78 20.91 -18.81
CA ALA A 404 12.20 20.76 -17.41
C ALA A 404 12.83 19.39 -17.06
N ALA A 405 12.99 18.47 -18.01
CA ALA A 405 13.34 17.07 -17.75
C ALA A 405 14.60 16.85 -16.91
N GLU A 406 15.66 17.65 -17.13
CA GLU A 406 16.87 17.63 -16.31
C GLU A 406 16.60 18.05 -14.85
N GLY A 407 15.84 19.13 -14.67
CA GLY A 407 15.44 19.64 -13.36
C GLY A 407 14.56 18.64 -12.60
N LEU A 408 13.64 17.95 -13.28
CA LEU A 408 12.81 16.92 -12.68
C LEU A 408 13.61 15.67 -12.27
N ALA A 409 14.54 15.22 -13.12
CA ALA A 409 15.43 14.11 -12.82
C ALA A 409 16.30 14.38 -11.58
N ALA A 410 16.80 15.62 -11.44
CA ALA A 410 17.51 16.07 -10.25
C ALA A 410 16.60 16.21 -9.02
N ALA A 411 15.42 16.84 -9.16
CA ALA A 411 14.46 17.04 -8.08
C ALA A 411 13.91 15.73 -7.50
N SER A 412 13.80 14.68 -8.32
CA SER A 412 13.37 13.34 -7.89
C SER A 412 14.21 12.80 -6.73
N ALA A 413 15.51 13.16 -6.68
CA ALA A 413 16.45 12.66 -5.66
C ALA A 413 16.20 13.25 -4.26
N THR A 414 15.51 14.39 -4.16
CA THR A 414 15.23 15.08 -2.89
C THR A 414 13.81 14.83 -2.37
N PHE A 415 13.01 14.00 -3.05
CA PHE A 415 11.64 13.70 -2.64
C PHE A 415 11.61 13.02 -1.26
N HIS A 416 10.91 13.61 -0.29
CA HIS A 416 10.90 13.09 1.08
C HIS A 416 10.04 11.82 1.28
N GLY A 417 9.38 11.34 0.22
CA GLY A 417 8.40 10.26 0.30
C GLY A 417 7.00 10.77 0.59
N VAL A 418 6.07 9.83 0.78
CA VAL A 418 4.65 10.11 0.98
C VAL A 418 4.27 9.61 2.36
N PRO A 419 3.61 10.44 3.21
CA PRO A 419 3.25 10.03 4.55
C PRO A 419 2.46 8.71 4.53
N GLY A 420 2.97 7.69 5.22
CA GLY A 420 2.32 6.38 5.31
C GLY A 420 2.18 5.57 4.02
N ARG A 421 2.99 5.82 2.97
CA ARG A 421 3.06 4.96 1.76
C ARG A 421 4.51 4.55 1.52
N MET A 422 4.87 3.33 1.93
CA MET A 422 6.27 2.88 2.05
C MET A 422 7.17 3.93 2.73
N GLU A 423 6.64 4.63 3.74
CA GLU A 423 7.37 5.70 4.41
C GLU A 423 8.50 5.09 5.23
N ARG A 424 9.76 5.42 4.89
CA ARG A 424 10.90 5.02 5.70
C ARG A 424 10.90 5.78 7.02
N VAL A 425 10.94 5.05 8.13
CA VAL A 425 10.88 5.61 9.48
C VAL A 425 12.12 6.46 9.82
N ALA A 426 13.32 6.01 9.43
CA ALA A 426 14.60 6.70 9.64
C ALA A 426 15.62 6.37 8.52
N ALA A 427 16.53 7.30 8.20
CA ALA A 427 17.58 7.06 7.21
C ALA A 427 18.53 5.93 7.65
N GLY A 428 18.97 5.09 6.70
CA GLY A 428 19.79 3.90 6.97
C GLY A 428 19.01 2.70 7.54
N GLU A 429 17.81 2.90 8.11
CA GLU A 429 16.95 1.82 8.57
C GLU A 429 16.01 1.33 7.47
N ALA A 430 15.88 0.00 7.38
CA ALA A 430 14.89 -0.67 6.53
C ALA A 430 13.59 -0.95 7.31
N ILE A 431 13.05 0.10 7.94
CA ILE A 431 11.75 0.10 8.62
C ILE A 431 10.80 1.00 7.82
N PHE A 432 9.67 0.44 7.41
CA PHE A 432 8.70 1.08 6.52
C PHE A 432 7.30 1.07 7.12
N VAL A 433 6.56 2.17 6.99
CA VAL A 433 5.15 2.30 7.37
C VAL A 433 4.30 2.44 6.11
N ASP A 434 3.23 1.63 5.99
CA ASP A 434 2.35 1.62 4.83
C ASP A 434 0.85 1.49 5.17
N TYR A 435 0.00 2.07 4.32
CA TYR A 435 -1.46 2.06 4.43
C TYR A 435 -2.13 0.77 3.90
N ALA A 436 -1.36 -0.30 3.66
CA ALA A 436 -1.84 -1.60 3.24
C ALA A 436 -2.81 -2.24 4.28
N HIS A 437 -4.11 -1.95 4.13
CA HIS A 437 -5.20 -2.39 5.01
C HIS A 437 -6.17 -3.38 4.31
N THR A 438 -5.75 -3.93 3.16
CA THR A 438 -6.37 -5.08 2.47
C THR A 438 -5.33 -6.18 2.25
N PRO A 439 -5.72 -7.47 2.16
CA PRO A 439 -4.76 -8.57 1.96
C PRO A 439 -3.90 -8.37 0.71
N ASP A 440 -4.49 -7.99 -0.42
CA ASP A 440 -3.78 -7.75 -1.68
C ASP A 440 -2.78 -6.60 -1.59
N ALA A 441 -3.11 -5.53 -0.86
CA ALA A 441 -2.18 -4.42 -0.64
C ALA A 441 -0.99 -4.86 0.22
N LEU A 442 -1.24 -5.66 1.27
CA LEU A 442 -0.20 -6.18 2.15
C LEU A 442 0.73 -7.13 1.39
N ILE A 443 0.16 -8.04 0.59
CA ILE A 443 0.93 -8.96 -0.29
C ILE A 443 1.82 -8.17 -1.24
N LYS A 444 1.30 -7.12 -1.89
CA LYS A 444 2.08 -6.26 -2.79
C LYS A 444 3.23 -5.55 -2.08
N ALA A 445 2.98 -4.90 -0.94
CA ALA A 445 4.00 -4.20 -0.17
C ALA A 445 5.09 -5.15 0.35
N ALA A 446 4.70 -6.30 0.94
CA ALA A 446 5.61 -7.28 1.49
C ALA A 446 6.43 -8.00 0.41
N SER A 447 5.81 -8.38 -0.71
CA SER A 447 6.51 -9.03 -1.83
C SER A 447 7.51 -8.09 -2.50
N GLU A 448 7.20 -6.79 -2.54
CA GLU A 448 8.11 -5.81 -3.12
C GLU A 448 9.32 -5.55 -2.23
N LEU A 449 9.13 -5.45 -0.92
CA LEU A 449 10.25 -5.46 0.03
C LEU A 449 11.07 -6.75 -0.10
N ALA A 450 10.42 -7.90 -0.22
CA ALA A 450 11.13 -9.18 -0.33
C ALA A 450 11.96 -9.28 -1.62
N ARG A 451 11.45 -8.77 -2.74
CA ARG A 451 12.15 -8.71 -4.03
C ARG A 451 13.38 -7.80 -3.96
N VAL A 452 13.28 -6.66 -3.29
CA VAL A 452 14.36 -5.67 -3.18
C VAL A 452 15.41 -6.08 -2.13
N ALA A 453 14.98 -6.71 -1.03
CA ALA A 453 15.85 -7.16 0.06
C ALA A 453 16.51 -8.54 -0.18
N GLY A 454 15.89 -9.39 -0.99
CA GLY A 454 16.25 -10.81 -1.11
C GLY A 454 15.73 -11.70 0.03
N CYS A 455 15.01 -11.16 1.00
CA CYS A 455 14.43 -11.87 2.15
C CYS A 455 13.06 -11.30 2.53
N ARG A 456 12.18 -12.14 3.12
CA ARG A 456 10.83 -11.70 3.55
C ARG A 456 10.92 -10.68 4.70
N PRO A 457 10.04 -9.65 4.75
CA PRO A 457 10.01 -8.69 5.84
C PRO A 457 9.48 -9.30 7.15
N VAL A 458 9.81 -8.70 8.29
CA VAL A 458 8.95 -8.75 9.48
C VAL A 458 7.71 -7.89 9.21
N ILE A 459 6.52 -8.36 9.55
CA ILE A 459 5.26 -7.66 9.29
C ILE A 459 4.55 -7.39 10.62
N VAL A 460 4.12 -6.15 10.85
CA VAL A 460 3.17 -5.76 11.91
C VAL A 460 1.88 -5.31 11.23
N VAL A 461 0.73 -5.94 11.52
CA VAL A 461 -0.54 -5.59 10.88
C VAL A 461 -1.73 -5.81 11.82
N GLY A 462 -2.79 -5.02 11.61
CA GLY A 462 -4.06 -5.18 12.32
C GLY A 462 -5.26 -5.10 11.40
N CYS A 463 -6.46 -5.27 11.98
CA CYS A 463 -7.73 -5.01 11.31
C CYS A 463 -8.57 -4.03 12.12
N GLY A 464 -9.28 -3.13 11.43
CA GLY A 464 -10.24 -2.24 12.09
C GLY A 464 -11.59 -2.92 12.34
N GLY A 465 -12.23 -2.57 13.45
CA GLY A 465 -13.61 -2.93 13.75
C GLY A 465 -14.62 -1.98 13.08
N ASP A 466 -15.91 -2.32 13.16
CA ASP A 466 -17.02 -1.72 12.42
C ASP A 466 -16.74 -1.66 10.90
N ARG A 467 -16.10 -2.71 10.39
CA ARG A 467 -15.68 -2.91 8.99
C ARG A 467 -15.84 -4.38 8.63
N ASP A 468 -15.83 -4.67 7.33
CA ASP A 468 -15.93 -6.03 6.78
C ASP A 468 -15.05 -7.03 7.57
N PRO A 469 -15.67 -7.99 8.30
CA PRO A 469 -14.92 -8.97 9.08
C PRO A 469 -14.33 -10.09 8.20
N SER A 470 -14.83 -10.28 6.97
CA SER A 470 -14.39 -11.38 6.10
C SER A 470 -12.92 -11.28 5.71
N LYS A 471 -12.35 -10.06 5.71
CA LYS A 471 -10.92 -9.82 5.42
C LYS A 471 -9.95 -10.18 6.56
N ARG A 472 -10.42 -10.40 7.80
CA ARG A 472 -9.55 -10.58 9.00
C ARG A 472 -8.62 -11.79 8.84
N GLY A 473 -9.18 -12.97 8.58
CA GLY A 473 -8.41 -14.18 8.33
C GLY A 473 -7.50 -14.13 7.09
N PRO A 474 -7.99 -13.67 5.91
CA PRO A 474 -7.16 -13.39 4.75
C PRO A 474 -5.97 -12.46 5.03
N MET A 475 -6.14 -11.42 5.87
CA MET A 475 -5.05 -10.53 6.27
C MET A 475 -3.97 -11.25 7.09
N ALA A 476 -4.39 -12.04 8.08
CA ALA A 476 -3.48 -12.80 8.92
C ALA A 476 -2.67 -13.81 8.09
N ARG A 477 -3.31 -14.51 7.15
CA ARG A 477 -2.64 -15.40 6.19
C ARG A 477 -1.65 -14.64 5.30
N ALA A 478 -2.04 -13.50 4.74
CA ALA A 478 -1.14 -12.67 3.93
C ALA A 478 0.13 -12.26 4.71
N ALA A 479 -0.02 -11.82 5.97
CA ALA A 479 1.10 -11.49 6.85
C ALA A 479 2.00 -12.70 7.14
N ALA A 480 1.40 -13.86 7.44
CA ALA A 480 2.15 -15.06 7.80
C ALA A 480 2.83 -15.74 6.59
N GLU A 481 2.23 -15.70 5.40
CA GLU A 481 2.80 -16.32 4.19
C GLU A 481 3.93 -15.45 3.59
N HIS A 482 3.74 -14.13 3.56
CA HIS A 482 4.71 -13.19 2.96
C HIS A 482 5.71 -12.59 3.95
N GLY A 483 5.49 -12.72 5.26
CA GLY A 483 6.43 -12.31 6.30
C GLY A 483 7.41 -13.42 6.72
N GLU A 484 8.54 -13.03 7.29
CA GLU A 484 9.47 -13.93 8.01
C GLU A 484 9.07 -14.09 9.48
N VAL A 485 8.44 -13.06 10.06
CA VAL A 485 7.71 -13.07 11.33
C VAL A 485 6.50 -12.15 11.17
N ALA A 486 5.34 -12.55 11.67
CA ALA A 486 4.13 -11.72 11.66
C ALA A 486 3.70 -11.36 13.08
N PHE A 487 3.49 -10.07 13.35
CA PHE A 487 2.84 -9.54 14.54
C PHE A 487 1.42 -9.12 14.16
N LEU A 488 0.42 -9.76 14.77
CA LEU A 488 -0.98 -9.38 14.63
C LEU A 488 -1.36 -8.52 15.83
N THR A 489 -2.01 -7.38 15.56
CA THR A 489 -2.26 -6.33 16.56
C THR A 489 -3.59 -5.62 16.30
N SER A 490 -4.06 -4.83 17.27
CA SER A 490 -5.12 -3.85 17.06
C SER A 490 -4.74 -2.77 16.01
N ASP A 491 -5.75 -2.23 15.34
CA ASP A 491 -5.67 -1.08 14.41
C ASP A 491 -6.59 0.04 14.94
N ASN A 492 -7.82 0.15 14.43
CA ASN A 492 -8.91 0.98 14.96
C ASN A 492 -10.07 0.04 15.33
N PRO A 493 -10.15 -0.47 16.57
CA PRO A 493 -11.20 -1.42 16.97
C PRO A 493 -12.60 -0.80 16.98
N ARG A 494 -12.70 0.54 17.13
CA ARG A 494 -13.97 1.29 17.15
C ARG A 494 -14.92 0.74 18.22
N SER A 495 -16.12 0.27 17.85
CA SER A 495 -17.08 -0.29 18.82
C SER A 495 -16.83 -1.77 19.16
N GLU A 496 -16.02 -2.47 18.37
CA GLU A 496 -15.69 -3.88 18.60
C GLU A 496 -14.59 -4.09 19.66
N ASP A 497 -14.59 -5.27 20.27
CA ASP A 497 -13.54 -5.74 21.17
C ASP A 497 -12.25 -6.04 20.36
N PRO A 498 -11.10 -5.38 20.66
CA PRO A 498 -9.85 -5.63 19.95
C PRO A 498 -9.33 -7.07 20.10
N ASP A 499 -9.57 -7.74 21.24
CA ASP A 499 -9.19 -9.13 21.43
C ASP A 499 -10.01 -10.06 20.51
N ALA A 500 -11.31 -9.78 20.34
CA ALA A 500 -12.17 -10.52 19.42
C ALA A 500 -11.79 -10.32 17.94
N ILE A 501 -11.34 -9.11 17.55
CA ILE A 501 -10.77 -8.87 16.21
C ILE A 501 -9.50 -9.70 16.02
N LEU A 502 -8.62 -9.73 17.02
CA LEU A 502 -7.34 -10.43 16.97
C LEU A 502 -7.53 -11.95 16.92
N GLN A 503 -8.47 -12.50 17.69
CA GLN A 503 -8.87 -13.91 17.60
C GLN A 503 -9.42 -14.25 16.21
N ALA A 504 -10.28 -13.40 15.63
CA ALA A 504 -10.81 -13.61 14.28
C ALA A 504 -9.74 -13.49 13.16
N MET A 505 -8.60 -12.86 13.45
CA MET A 505 -7.41 -12.90 12.60
C MET A 505 -6.65 -14.23 12.78
N GLU A 506 -6.41 -14.68 14.02
CA GLU A 506 -5.76 -15.96 14.33
C GLU A 506 -6.54 -17.16 13.77
N ASP A 507 -7.86 -17.21 13.96
CA ASP A 507 -8.76 -18.27 13.48
C ASP A 507 -8.73 -18.44 11.95
N GLY A 508 -8.26 -17.42 11.23
CA GLY A 508 -8.06 -17.48 9.78
C GLY A 508 -6.78 -18.19 9.35
N LEU A 509 -5.86 -18.48 10.27
CA LEU A 509 -4.60 -19.18 9.99
C LEU A 509 -4.83 -20.69 9.88
N ASP A 510 -4.16 -21.32 8.92
CA ASP A 510 -4.15 -22.78 8.77
C ASP A 510 -2.93 -23.37 9.50
N SER A 511 -3.06 -24.57 10.05
CA SER A 511 -1.98 -25.48 10.43
C SER A 511 -0.82 -25.63 9.42
N ARG A 512 -1.02 -25.26 8.16
CA ARG A 512 0.01 -25.21 7.10
C ARG A 512 0.95 -24.00 7.22
N VAL A 513 0.57 -22.95 7.94
CA VAL A 513 1.43 -21.79 8.24
C VAL A 513 2.62 -22.26 9.08
N ARG A 514 3.83 -21.91 8.66
CA ARG A 514 5.09 -22.26 9.35
C ARG A 514 5.88 -21.08 9.88
N THR A 515 5.52 -19.88 9.44
CA THR A 515 6.09 -18.61 9.90
C THR A 515 5.66 -18.36 11.35
N PRO A 516 6.54 -17.87 12.23
CA PRO A 516 6.16 -17.42 13.57
C PRO A 516 5.11 -16.31 13.48
N VAL A 517 3.97 -16.51 14.15
CA VAL A 517 2.94 -15.50 14.33
C VAL A 517 2.86 -15.16 15.82
N LEU A 518 2.88 -13.86 16.12
CA LEU A 518 2.84 -13.32 17.48
C LEU A 518 1.59 -12.44 17.62
N LEU A 519 0.85 -12.62 18.71
CA LEU A 519 -0.33 -11.83 19.03
C LEU A 519 0.03 -10.81 20.12
N GLU A 520 -0.18 -9.53 19.86
CA GLU A 520 -0.04 -8.46 20.85
C GLU A 520 -1.08 -7.39 20.53
N VAL A 521 -2.07 -7.22 21.41
CA VAL A 521 -3.21 -6.31 21.21
C VAL A 521 -2.76 -4.85 21.17
N SER A 522 -1.74 -4.49 21.96
CA SER A 522 -1.19 -3.13 22.01
C SER A 522 -0.29 -2.86 20.81
N ARG A 523 -0.77 -2.00 19.90
CA ARG A 523 -0.03 -1.65 18.68
C ARG A 523 1.34 -1.03 18.95
N GLU A 524 1.46 -0.22 19.99
CA GLU A 524 2.73 0.34 20.47
C GLU A 524 3.73 -0.79 20.83
N LYS A 525 3.30 -1.77 21.64
CA LYS A 525 4.13 -2.92 22.02
C LYS A 525 4.46 -3.85 20.87
N ALA A 526 3.52 -4.06 19.94
CA ALA A 526 3.74 -4.88 18.75
C ALA A 526 4.82 -4.25 17.85
N ILE A 527 4.75 -2.93 17.64
CA ILE A 527 5.78 -2.16 16.91
C ILE A 527 7.11 -2.19 17.66
N GLU A 528 7.09 -1.95 18.98
CA GLU A 528 8.30 -1.98 19.81
C GLU A 528 9.01 -3.34 19.73
N ALA A 529 8.27 -4.44 19.92
CA ALA A 529 8.79 -5.80 19.83
C ALA A 529 9.36 -6.11 18.44
N ALA A 530 8.68 -5.70 17.36
CA ALA A 530 9.14 -5.89 16.00
C ALA A 530 10.40 -5.07 15.66
N VAL A 531 10.52 -3.85 16.19
CA VAL A 531 11.74 -3.03 16.04
C VAL A 531 12.91 -3.64 16.82
N ARG A 532 12.68 -4.01 18.09
CA ARG A 532 13.66 -4.65 19.00
C ARG A 532 14.13 -6.03 18.51
N LEU A 533 13.32 -6.76 17.73
CA LEU A 533 13.71 -8.02 17.09
C LEU A 533 14.92 -7.87 16.15
N GLY A 534 15.22 -6.64 15.68
CA GLY A 534 16.45 -6.31 14.93
C GLY A 534 16.52 -6.87 13.50
N MET A 535 15.60 -7.77 13.13
CA MET A 535 15.39 -8.28 11.78
C MET A 535 14.86 -7.18 10.84
N ARG A 536 15.29 -7.22 9.58
CA ARG A 536 14.97 -6.23 8.53
C ARG A 536 14.83 -6.94 7.17
N PRO A 537 14.02 -6.42 6.24
CA PRO A 537 13.16 -5.23 6.37
C PRO A 537 12.01 -5.44 7.37
N LEU A 538 11.49 -4.36 7.95
CA LEU A 538 10.31 -4.34 8.81
C LEU A 538 9.23 -3.50 8.13
N LEU A 539 8.03 -4.07 7.97
CA LEU A 539 6.84 -3.43 7.42
C LEU A 539 5.77 -3.29 8.51
N ILE A 540 5.37 -2.07 8.82
CA ILE A 540 4.26 -1.76 9.71
C ILE A 540 3.10 -1.31 8.82
N ALA A 541 2.02 -2.09 8.81
CA ALA A 541 0.94 -1.98 7.84
C ALA A 541 -0.43 -1.71 8.49
N GLY A 542 -1.35 -1.16 7.70
CA GLY A 542 -2.74 -0.87 8.07
C GLY A 542 -3.01 0.62 8.15
N LYS A 543 -2.46 1.29 9.17
CA LYS A 543 -2.76 2.70 9.49
C LYS A 543 -2.07 3.72 8.59
N GLY A 544 -0.87 3.42 8.11
CA GLY A 544 -0.10 4.27 7.20
C GLY A 544 0.14 5.69 7.71
N HIS A 545 -0.76 6.60 7.34
CA HIS A 545 -0.66 8.04 7.65
C HIS A 545 -1.54 8.46 8.84
N GLU A 546 -2.46 7.62 9.29
CA GLU A 546 -3.34 7.89 10.43
C GLU A 546 -2.55 8.02 11.73
N THR A 547 -2.76 9.11 12.45
CA THR A 547 -2.08 9.44 13.72
C THR A 547 -2.93 9.17 14.96
N TYR A 548 -3.97 8.34 14.84
CA TYR A 548 -4.88 8.04 15.94
C TYR A 548 -5.33 6.58 15.94
N GLN A 549 -5.61 6.04 17.13
CA GLN A 549 -6.35 4.79 17.33
C GLN A 549 -7.75 5.11 17.86
N GLU A 550 -8.79 4.64 17.18
CA GLU A 550 -10.19 4.84 17.57
C GLU A 550 -10.72 3.65 18.41
N VAL A 551 -11.12 3.90 19.65
CA VAL A 551 -11.65 2.91 20.61
C VAL A 551 -12.90 3.49 21.29
N ALA A 552 -14.02 2.74 21.26
CA ALA A 552 -15.32 3.13 21.82
C ALA A 552 -15.75 4.57 21.45
N GLY A 553 -15.60 4.95 20.18
CA GLY A 553 -15.93 6.29 19.66
C GLY A 553 -14.97 7.42 20.08
N ARG A 554 -13.87 7.11 20.77
CA ARG A 554 -12.83 8.07 21.18
C ARG A 554 -11.57 7.84 20.38
N ARG A 555 -10.93 8.92 19.92
CA ARG A 555 -9.63 8.87 19.23
C ARG A 555 -8.51 9.19 20.22
N PHE A 556 -7.54 8.30 20.31
CA PHE A 556 -6.30 8.44 21.08
C PHE A 556 -5.15 8.69 20.10
N HIS A 557 -4.18 9.52 20.45
CA HIS A 557 -2.98 9.73 19.60
C HIS A 557 -2.19 8.43 19.52
N LEU A 558 -1.91 7.96 18.30
CA LEU A 558 -1.05 6.81 18.02
C LEU A 558 -0.58 6.90 16.57
N ASP A 559 0.71 7.10 16.36
CA ASP A 559 1.34 7.18 15.04
C ASP A 559 2.43 6.11 14.92
N ASP A 560 2.22 5.15 14.02
CA ASP A 560 3.14 4.03 13.75
C ASP A 560 4.60 4.48 13.52
N ARG A 561 4.80 5.68 12.97
CA ARG A 561 6.09 6.25 12.62
C ARG A 561 6.77 6.86 13.85
N GLU A 562 6.00 7.49 14.73
CA GLU A 562 6.50 7.97 16.01
C GLU A 562 6.86 6.81 16.93
N GLU A 563 6.00 5.78 17.01
CA GLU A 563 6.27 4.58 17.81
C GLU A 563 7.49 3.80 17.30
N ALA A 564 7.63 3.64 15.99
CA ALA A 564 8.82 3.01 15.41
C ALA A 564 10.10 3.84 15.64
N ARG A 565 10.05 5.18 15.56
CA ARG A 565 11.17 6.06 15.91
C ARG A 565 11.51 5.98 17.40
N ARG A 566 10.51 5.94 18.28
CA ARG A 566 10.68 5.81 19.74
C ARG A 566 11.33 4.48 20.10
N ALA A 567 10.85 3.38 19.54
CA ALA A 567 11.41 2.05 19.75
C ALA A 567 12.86 1.94 19.22
N LEU A 568 13.15 2.54 18.06
CA LEU A 568 14.51 2.59 17.51
C LEU A 568 15.45 3.42 18.39
N ALA A 569 14.98 4.58 18.87
CA ALA A 569 15.75 5.42 19.79
C ALA A 569 16.03 4.68 21.09
N ALA A 570 15.03 4.03 21.70
CA ALA A 570 15.20 3.21 22.91
C ALA A 570 16.10 1.98 22.71
N ALA A 571 16.14 1.40 21.51
CA ALA A 571 17.09 0.33 21.17
C ALA A 571 18.53 0.84 20.91
N THR A 572 18.70 2.14 20.71
CA THR A 572 20.00 2.80 20.47
C THR A 572 20.55 3.46 21.75
N LEU A 573 19.66 3.95 22.62
CA LEU A 573 19.93 4.51 23.94
C LEU A 573 19.94 3.43 25.02
N ASP A 574 20.94 2.55 25.00
CA ASP A 574 21.70 2.21 26.24
C ASP A 574 22.99 1.44 25.94
N LEU A 575 24.14 2.13 25.95
CA LEU A 575 25.48 1.52 25.91
C LEU A 575 26.52 2.29 26.74
N ASN A 576 26.10 3.32 27.48
CA ASN A 576 26.98 4.23 28.24
C ASN A 576 26.33 4.73 29.55
N SER A 577 25.19 4.18 29.98
CA SER A 577 24.65 4.42 31.32
C SER A 577 24.96 3.22 32.20
N ASP A 578 25.49 3.47 33.41
CA ASP A 578 25.77 2.41 34.39
C ASP A 578 24.46 1.81 34.99
N ASP A 579 23.30 2.42 34.69
CA ASP A 579 21.96 2.04 35.15
C ASP A 579 21.15 1.31 34.05
N THR A 580 21.71 0.26 33.43
CA THR A 580 21.03 -0.51 32.36
C THR A 580 19.90 -1.43 32.90
N PRO A 581 18.60 -1.13 32.74
CA PRO A 581 17.51 -1.90 33.35
C PRO A 581 17.12 -3.15 32.53
N LEU A 582 17.77 -3.38 31.39
CA LEU A 582 17.41 -4.41 30.41
C LEU A 582 17.60 -5.84 30.95
N LEU A 583 18.58 -6.08 31.82
CA LEU A 583 18.82 -7.42 32.37
C LEU A 583 17.80 -7.78 33.47
N ASP A 584 17.53 -6.85 34.39
CA ASP A 584 16.59 -7.06 35.49
C ASP A 584 15.14 -7.19 34.99
N GLY A 585 14.75 -6.40 33.98
CA GLY A 585 13.44 -6.54 33.33
C GLY A 585 13.26 -7.89 32.62
N TRP A 586 14.33 -8.47 32.07
CA TRP A 586 14.28 -9.78 31.39
C TRP A 586 14.28 -10.95 32.37
N LEU A 587 14.98 -10.82 33.50
CA LEU A 587 14.95 -11.79 34.60
C LEU A 587 13.60 -11.77 35.34
N ALA A 588 13.02 -10.58 35.58
CA ALA A 588 11.69 -10.43 36.18
C ALA A 588 10.55 -11.02 35.31
N ALA A 589 10.76 -11.11 34.00
CA ALA A 589 9.80 -11.70 33.05
C ALA A 589 9.89 -13.23 32.91
N GLY A 590 10.79 -13.90 33.64
CA GLY A 590 10.86 -15.38 33.69
C GLY A 590 11.29 -16.07 32.39
N ARG A 591 11.95 -15.35 31.47
CA ARG A 591 12.54 -15.92 30.24
C ARG A 591 13.73 -16.83 30.57
N ALA A 592 14.00 -17.82 29.72
CA ALA A 592 15.16 -18.69 29.90
C ALA A 592 16.46 -17.97 29.51
N ALA A 593 17.58 -18.28 30.17
CA ALA A 593 18.89 -17.72 29.84
C ALA A 593 19.31 -17.99 28.38
N ASP A 594 18.80 -19.07 27.78
CA ASP A 594 19.00 -19.42 26.37
C ASP A 594 18.43 -18.36 25.39
N ASP A 595 17.32 -17.69 25.74
CA ASP A 595 16.71 -16.63 24.90
C ASP A 595 17.62 -15.39 24.85
N VAL A 596 18.16 -15.01 26.01
CA VAL A 596 19.06 -13.87 26.20
C VAL A 596 20.37 -14.09 25.45
N LEU A 597 20.95 -15.29 25.59
CA LEU A 597 22.18 -15.68 24.90
C LEU A 597 21.99 -15.73 23.38
N SER A 598 20.84 -16.24 22.91
CA SER A 598 20.50 -16.30 21.49
C SER A 598 20.36 -14.91 20.86
N ALA A 599 19.74 -13.96 21.56
CA ALA A 599 19.63 -12.57 21.11
C ALA A 599 21.02 -11.90 20.98
N ALA A 600 21.88 -12.06 21.98
CA ALA A 600 23.24 -11.50 21.97
C ALA A 600 24.12 -12.08 20.84
N LEU A 601 24.05 -13.39 20.60
CA LEU A 601 24.78 -14.05 19.51
C LEU A 601 24.28 -13.63 18.12
N ASN A 602 22.98 -13.39 17.96
CA ASN A 602 22.41 -12.90 16.71
C ASN A 602 22.82 -11.44 16.43
N GLU A 603 22.86 -10.58 17.45
CA GLU A 603 23.35 -9.20 17.29
C GLU A 603 24.84 -9.15 16.92
N ALA A 604 25.67 -10.03 17.52
CA ALA A 604 27.08 -10.15 17.15
C ALA A 604 27.27 -10.57 15.68
N ARG A 605 26.47 -11.52 15.19
CA ARG A 605 26.46 -11.91 13.76
C ARG A 605 26.02 -10.79 12.83
N ARG A 606 25.10 -9.94 13.27
CA ARG A 606 24.47 -8.88 12.46
C ARG A 606 25.43 -7.75 12.05
N ARG A 607 26.56 -7.56 12.76
CA ARG A 607 27.44 -6.38 12.61
C ARG A 607 28.64 -6.52 11.64
N GLN A 608 28.90 -7.71 11.09
CA GLN A 608 29.95 -8.02 10.06
C GLN A 608 31.17 -7.07 9.96
N LYS A 609 31.87 -6.82 11.08
CA LYS A 609 33.18 -6.13 11.10
C LYS A 609 34.10 -6.72 12.16
N GLY A 610 34.79 -7.81 11.81
CA GLY A 610 36.13 -8.21 12.31
C GLY A 610 36.44 -8.23 13.82
N LEU A 611 35.45 -8.12 14.71
CA LEU A 611 35.63 -8.13 16.16
C LEU A 611 34.99 -9.38 16.77
N TRP A 612 35.83 -10.18 17.43
CA TRP A 612 35.47 -11.45 18.03
C TRP A 612 35.25 -11.30 19.54
N THR A 613 34.17 -11.89 20.06
CA THR A 613 33.78 -11.84 21.48
C THR A 613 34.19 -13.13 22.18
N VAL A 614 34.86 -13.03 23.34
CA VAL A 614 35.17 -14.17 24.21
C VAL A 614 34.39 -14.03 25.52
N LEU A 615 33.75 -15.13 25.95
CA LEU A 615 32.97 -15.21 27.19
C LEU A 615 33.78 -15.97 28.24
N LEU A 616 34.04 -15.35 29.40
CA LEU A 616 34.73 -15.98 30.53
C LEU A 616 33.76 -16.14 31.71
N ILE A 617 33.69 -17.35 32.27
CA ILE A 617 32.80 -17.73 33.37
C ILE A 617 33.67 -18.25 34.53
N GLY A 618 33.53 -17.66 35.72
CA GLY A 618 34.35 -17.97 36.89
C GLY A 618 34.24 -16.89 37.97
N THR A 619 34.79 -17.15 39.17
CA THR A 619 34.76 -16.23 40.32
C THR A 619 35.65 -15.00 40.12
N SER A 620 35.49 -13.96 40.96
CA SER A 620 36.28 -12.72 40.87
C SER A 620 37.81 -12.94 40.83
N GLU A 621 38.35 -13.85 41.66
CA GLU A 621 39.79 -14.17 41.63
C GLU A 621 40.20 -14.88 40.33
N GLN A 622 39.39 -15.80 39.81
CA GLN A 622 39.65 -16.50 38.55
C GLN A 622 39.60 -15.53 37.36
N ARG A 623 38.68 -14.56 37.39
CA ARG A 623 38.55 -13.50 36.37
C ARG A 623 39.79 -12.59 36.34
N GLU A 624 40.32 -12.18 37.49
CA GLU A 624 41.55 -11.37 37.53
C GLU A 624 42.79 -12.18 37.14
N ALA A 625 42.92 -13.45 37.55
CA ALA A 625 44.03 -14.31 37.14
C ALA A 625 44.07 -14.53 35.61
N LEU A 626 42.92 -14.70 34.96
CA LEU A 626 42.81 -14.80 33.50
C LEU A 626 43.14 -13.47 32.79
N LYS A 627 42.67 -12.33 33.31
CA LYS A 627 43.03 -10.99 32.79
C LYS A 627 44.53 -10.73 32.89
N GLU A 628 45.17 -11.12 33.99
CA GLU A 628 46.60 -10.95 34.21
C GLU A 628 47.43 -11.84 33.27
N ALA A 629 47.02 -13.10 33.07
CA ALA A 629 47.70 -14.03 32.18
C ALA A 629 47.59 -13.66 30.68
N TRP A 630 46.50 -13.01 30.27
CA TRP A 630 46.20 -12.70 28.86
C TRP A 630 46.40 -11.20 28.51
N ARG A 631 46.98 -10.42 29.45
CA ARG A 631 47.08 -8.95 29.41
C ARG A 631 47.81 -8.36 28.20
N GLY A 632 48.58 -9.17 27.46
CA GLY A 632 49.31 -8.78 26.25
C GLY A 632 48.74 -9.31 24.92
N GLN A 633 47.61 -10.03 24.92
CA GLN A 633 47.02 -10.65 23.70
C GLN A 633 45.63 -10.10 23.32
N LEU A 634 45.07 -9.18 24.10
CA LEU A 634 43.67 -8.73 23.98
C LEU A 634 43.49 -7.28 23.49
N GLU A 635 44.51 -6.69 22.86
CA GLU A 635 44.44 -5.30 22.39
C GLU A 635 43.32 -5.11 21.34
N GLY A 636 42.27 -4.37 21.71
CA GLY A 636 41.24 -3.85 20.80
C GLY A 636 39.90 -4.61 20.74
N ARG A 637 39.50 -5.41 21.74
CA ARG A 637 38.21 -6.15 21.72
C ARG A 637 37.36 -5.96 22.98
N TRP A 638 36.03 -6.03 22.82
CA TRP A 638 35.04 -5.89 23.89
C TRP A 638 34.74 -7.24 24.57
N VAL A 639 34.42 -7.22 25.87
CA VAL A 639 34.16 -8.41 26.70
C VAL A 639 32.80 -8.25 27.39
N ALA A 640 31.97 -9.29 27.36
CA ALA A 640 30.74 -9.39 28.15
C ALA A 640 30.94 -10.39 29.30
N ILE A 641 30.42 -10.07 30.48
CA ILE A 641 30.61 -10.84 31.73
C ILE A 641 29.25 -11.37 32.21
N ALA A 642 29.17 -12.65 32.61
CA ALA A 642 27.93 -13.24 33.10
C ALA A 642 28.13 -14.11 34.36
N GLN A 643 27.55 -13.62 35.47
CA GLN A 643 27.17 -14.27 36.74
C GLN A 643 28.21 -15.00 37.63
N ASP A 644 27.92 -14.96 38.94
CA ASP A 644 28.70 -15.53 40.06
C ASP A 644 28.20 -16.92 40.53
N GLN A 645 27.68 -17.76 39.62
CA GLN A 645 27.23 -19.13 39.93
C GLN A 645 27.68 -20.13 38.86
N PRO A 646 28.09 -21.36 39.25
CA PRO A 646 28.46 -22.40 38.28
C PRO A 646 27.25 -22.89 37.49
N LEU A 647 27.38 -22.93 36.16
CA LEU A 647 26.35 -23.44 35.26
C LEU A 647 26.03 -24.92 35.52
N ASN A 648 24.76 -25.24 35.75
CA ASN A 648 24.32 -26.63 35.89
C ASN A 648 24.23 -27.30 34.51
N PRO A 649 25.00 -28.37 34.21
CA PRO A 649 24.98 -29.01 32.88
C PRO A 649 23.61 -29.56 32.46
N ARG A 650 22.69 -29.76 33.42
CA ARG A 650 21.31 -30.19 33.17
C ARG A 650 20.41 -29.10 32.57
N GLN A 651 20.80 -27.83 32.68
CA GLN A 651 20.05 -26.68 32.13
C GLN A 651 20.41 -26.40 30.65
N LEU A 652 21.57 -26.84 30.18
CA LEU A 652 21.98 -26.66 28.77
C LEU A 652 21.18 -27.57 27.83
N THR A 653 20.83 -27.04 26.65
CA THR A 653 20.19 -27.80 25.56
C THR A 653 21.09 -28.93 25.03
N PRO A 654 20.54 -30.00 24.42
CA PRO A 654 21.33 -31.12 23.90
C PRO A 654 22.40 -30.71 22.88
N SER A 655 22.10 -29.68 22.06
CA SER A 655 23.01 -29.12 21.06
C SER A 655 24.27 -28.51 21.69
N LEU A 656 24.11 -27.78 22.80
CA LEU A 656 25.23 -27.19 23.55
C LEU A 656 26.00 -28.25 24.35
N ARG A 657 25.34 -29.30 24.86
CA ARG A 657 26.05 -30.41 25.50
C ARG A 657 27.02 -31.12 24.55
N GLY A 658 26.65 -31.32 23.27
CA GLY A 658 27.54 -31.91 22.28
C GLY A 658 28.88 -31.15 22.18
N VAL A 659 28.80 -29.84 21.98
CA VAL A 659 29.96 -28.94 21.85
C VAL A 659 30.83 -28.92 23.12
N VAL A 660 30.22 -28.88 24.30
CA VAL A 660 30.95 -28.86 25.59
C VAL A 660 31.71 -30.15 25.87
N PHE A 661 31.20 -31.32 25.44
CA PHE A 661 31.89 -32.60 25.65
C PHE A 661 33.03 -32.85 24.67
N GLU A 662 32.94 -32.34 23.43
CA GLU A 662 33.97 -32.52 22.40
C GLU A 662 35.26 -31.76 22.75
N ALA A 663 35.14 -30.52 23.25
CA ALA A 663 36.27 -29.67 23.64
C ALA A 663 37.06 -30.16 24.89
N SER A 664 36.51 -31.08 25.69
CA SER A 664 37.16 -31.52 26.95
C SER A 664 38.15 -32.68 26.79
N ARG A 665 38.44 -33.12 25.56
CA ARG A 665 39.21 -34.36 25.28
C ARG A 665 40.52 -34.21 24.51
N ASP A 666 40.85 -33.03 23.97
CA ASP A 666 42.07 -32.82 23.18
C ASP A 666 43.02 -31.82 23.85
N GLU A 667 44.19 -32.29 24.29
CA GLU A 667 45.19 -31.49 25.03
C GLU A 667 46.10 -30.64 24.14
N ARG A 668 45.73 -30.37 22.88
CA ARG A 668 46.51 -29.53 21.96
C ARG A 668 45.60 -28.64 21.11
N ILE A 669 45.68 -27.33 21.36
CA ILE A 669 44.99 -26.29 20.58
C ILE A 669 46.05 -25.39 19.93
N PRO A 670 46.31 -25.53 18.61
CA PRO A 670 47.10 -24.59 17.81
C PRO A 670 46.24 -23.50 17.12
N ASP A 671 46.90 -22.63 16.37
CA ASP A 671 46.64 -21.18 16.34
C ASP A 671 45.43 -20.64 15.52
N ASP A 672 44.52 -21.48 15.00
CA ASP A 672 43.49 -21.04 14.03
C ASP A 672 42.06 -21.59 14.25
N VAL A 673 41.65 -21.89 15.51
CA VAL A 673 40.26 -22.28 15.84
C VAL A 673 39.60 -21.37 16.89
N ASP A 674 38.40 -20.90 16.55
CA ASP A 674 37.52 -20.08 17.39
C ASP A 674 36.74 -20.89 18.44
N VAL A 675 36.67 -20.33 19.66
CA VAL A 675 35.88 -20.77 20.84
C VAL A 675 36.44 -21.97 21.63
N VAL A 676 37.05 -21.65 22.77
CA VAL A 676 37.39 -22.61 23.85
C VAL A 676 36.37 -22.48 24.98
N ILE A 677 35.75 -23.58 25.41
CA ILE A 677 34.94 -23.66 26.64
C ILE A 677 35.54 -24.75 27.53
N THR A 678 36.21 -24.34 28.61
CA THR A 678 36.68 -25.26 29.66
C THR A 678 35.66 -25.36 30.79
N ALA A 679 35.14 -26.57 31.01
CA ALA A 679 34.32 -26.90 32.18
C ALA A 679 35.02 -27.99 33.00
N MET A 680 35.64 -27.62 34.12
CA MET A 680 36.12 -28.58 35.10
C MET A 680 35.02 -28.89 36.11
N ALA A 681 34.74 -30.17 36.32
CA ALA A 681 33.82 -30.63 37.35
C ALA A 681 34.59 -30.96 38.63
N ASP A 682 34.12 -30.47 39.78
CA ASP A 682 34.69 -30.81 41.08
C ASP A 682 34.54 -32.31 41.37
N PHE A 683 35.66 -32.99 41.60
CA PHE A 683 35.68 -34.31 42.23
C PHE A 683 35.63 -34.14 43.76
N PRO A 684 34.77 -34.89 44.48
CA PRO A 684 34.62 -34.73 45.92
C PRO A 684 35.79 -35.35 46.69
N ALA A 685 36.62 -34.51 47.31
CA ALA A 685 37.52 -34.94 48.37
C ALA A 685 36.71 -35.23 49.64
N THR A 686 36.42 -36.50 49.89
CA THR A 686 35.76 -36.93 51.13
C THR A 686 36.71 -36.83 52.32
N THR A 687 36.33 -36.10 53.37
CA THR A 687 36.51 -36.55 54.77
C THR A 687 35.62 -35.81 55.78
N SER A 688 34.72 -36.59 56.41
CA SER A 688 34.15 -36.42 57.76
C SER A 688 33.39 -35.16 58.20
N SER A 689 32.19 -35.41 58.77
CA SER A 689 31.41 -34.57 59.71
C SER A 689 30.70 -33.35 59.11
N LEU A 690 29.44 -33.00 59.41
CA LEU A 690 28.48 -33.41 60.46
C LEU A 690 27.04 -33.69 59.93
N GLN A 691 26.13 -34.05 60.85
CA GLN A 691 24.77 -34.57 60.65
C GLN A 691 23.67 -33.56 60.21
N PRO A 692 22.51 -34.04 59.67
CA PRO A 692 21.29 -33.24 59.44
C PRO A 692 20.50 -33.01 60.75
N PRO A 693 19.68 -31.95 60.89
CA PRO A 693 18.32 -31.90 60.33
C PRO A 693 17.95 -30.48 59.76
N ALA A 694 16.72 -30.08 59.39
CA ALA A 694 15.37 -30.63 59.60
C ALA A 694 14.37 -30.31 58.45
N SER A 695 13.07 -30.47 58.76
CA SER A 695 11.86 -30.31 57.94
C SER A 695 11.43 -28.88 57.57
N ALA A 696 10.90 -28.72 56.34
CA ALA A 696 9.73 -27.90 56.05
C ALA A 696 8.82 -28.67 55.07
N GLU A 697 7.53 -28.80 55.38
CA GLU A 697 6.56 -29.63 54.64
C GLU A 697 5.96 -28.87 53.44
N GLY A 698 5.53 -29.57 52.37
CA GLY A 698 4.73 -28.90 51.33
C GLY A 698 4.57 -29.51 49.94
N GLN A 699 5.27 -30.60 49.57
CA GLN A 699 5.13 -31.21 48.23
C GLN A 699 4.91 -32.73 48.30
N GLN A 700 3.76 -33.18 47.79
CA GLN A 700 3.55 -34.59 47.41
C GLN A 700 3.97 -34.79 45.95
N LEU A 701 4.83 -35.78 45.71
CA LEU A 701 5.20 -36.25 44.37
C LEU A 701 4.36 -37.50 44.06
N PHE A 702 3.55 -37.43 43.01
CA PHE A 702 2.79 -38.57 42.50
C PHE A 702 3.66 -39.51 41.65
N SER A 703 3.34 -40.79 41.64
CA SER A 703 3.93 -41.75 40.71
C SER A 703 3.37 -41.62 39.29
N PHE A 704 4.11 -42.11 38.30
CA PHE A 704 3.73 -42.04 36.88
C PHE A 704 2.36 -42.70 36.59
N ASP A 705 2.06 -43.81 37.27
CA ASP A 705 0.78 -44.54 37.16
C ASP A 705 -0.40 -43.82 37.84
N GLU A 706 -0.13 -42.86 38.73
CA GLU A 706 -1.17 -41.99 39.31
C GLU A 706 -1.42 -40.78 38.41
N ALA A 707 -0.38 -40.19 37.83
CA ALA A 707 -0.51 -39.13 36.83
C ALA A 707 -1.29 -39.60 35.59
N LEU A 708 -1.08 -40.84 35.14
CA LEU A 708 -1.81 -41.43 34.01
C LEU A 708 -3.33 -41.59 34.27
N LYS A 709 -3.76 -41.71 35.52
CA LYS A 709 -5.19 -41.79 35.90
C LYS A 709 -5.89 -40.41 35.92
N LEU A 710 -5.11 -39.33 35.89
CA LEU A 710 -5.60 -37.95 35.98
C LEU A 710 -5.60 -37.21 34.61
N ALA A 711 -5.00 -37.80 33.57
CA ALA A 711 -4.91 -37.20 32.24
C ALA A 711 -6.21 -37.36 31.44
N SER A 712 -6.64 -36.30 30.73
CA SER A 712 -7.80 -36.37 29.84
C SER A 712 -7.49 -37.20 28.57
N PRO A 713 -8.48 -37.86 27.94
CA PRO A 713 -8.25 -38.73 26.78
C PRO A 713 -7.52 -38.03 25.62
N ARG A 714 -7.79 -36.74 25.41
CA ARG A 714 -7.15 -35.90 24.39
C ARG A 714 -5.64 -35.72 24.61
N TRP A 715 -5.18 -35.65 25.86
CA TRP A 715 -3.74 -35.60 26.18
C TRP A 715 -3.05 -36.94 25.89
N LEU A 716 -3.71 -38.06 26.15
CA LEU A 716 -3.18 -39.39 25.84
C LEU A 716 -3.06 -39.63 24.32
N GLU A 717 -3.98 -39.11 23.51
CA GLU A 717 -3.85 -39.12 22.05
C GLU A 717 -2.67 -38.27 21.54
N ILE A 718 -2.50 -37.05 22.08
CA ILE A 718 -1.39 -36.16 21.71
C ILE A 718 -0.04 -36.81 22.04
N LEU A 719 0.10 -37.40 23.23
CA LEU A 719 1.34 -38.07 23.66
C LEU A 719 1.62 -39.34 22.84
N ARG A 720 0.59 -40.11 22.45
CA ARG A 720 0.75 -41.21 21.48
C ARG A 720 1.19 -40.73 20.10
N ALA A 721 0.53 -39.70 19.55
CA ALA A 721 0.85 -39.16 18.23
C ALA A 721 2.26 -38.56 18.16
N ALA A 722 2.71 -37.88 19.21
CA ALA A 722 4.07 -37.39 19.36
C ALA A 722 5.09 -38.54 19.42
N SER A 723 4.82 -39.57 20.23
CA SER A 723 5.68 -40.76 20.36
C SER A 723 5.80 -41.54 19.04
N GLU A 724 4.69 -41.73 18.32
CA GLU A 724 4.70 -42.36 17.00
C GLU A 724 5.43 -41.54 15.94
N ARG A 725 5.35 -40.19 16.00
CA ARG A 725 6.14 -39.32 15.11
C ARG A 725 7.63 -39.44 15.40
N ALA A 726 8.03 -39.36 16.67
CA ALA A 726 9.43 -39.49 17.09
C ALA A 726 10.01 -40.86 16.68
N PHE A 727 9.27 -41.94 16.91
CA PHE A 727 9.69 -43.30 16.52
C PHE A 727 9.77 -43.47 14.99
N ARG A 728 8.80 -42.95 14.24
CA ARG A 728 8.83 -42.98 12.75
C ARG A 728 9.92 -42.09 12.15
N PHE A 729 10.30 -41.01 12.83
CA PHE A 729 11.42 -40.16 12.41
C PHE A 729 12.76 -40.86 12.65
N ALA A 730 12.94 -41.49 13.82
CA ALA A 730 14.16 -42.20 14.21
C ALA A 730 14.42 -43.50 13.42
N THR A 731 13.39 -44.10 12.79
CA THR A 731 13.49 -45.40 12.08
C THR A 731 13.56 -45.30 10.55
N ARG A 732 13.59 -44.08 9.98
CA ARG A 732 13.78 -43.86 8.53
C ARG A 732 15.16 -44.36 8.08
N GLY A 733 15.17 -45.56 7.49
CA GLY A 733 16.37 -46.20 6.95
C GLY A 733 16.43 -47.72 7.16
N ARG A 734 15.57 -48.30 8.02
CA ARG A 734 15.46 -49.75 8.22
C ARG A 734 14.06 -50.25 7.85
N GLY A 735 13.99 -51.33 7.08
CA GLY A 735 12.74 -51.84 6.53
C GLY A 735 11.73 -52.30 7.60
N SER A 736 10.46 -51.94 7.40
CA SER A 736 9.22 -52.54 7.92
C SER A 736 9.17 -53.12 9.35
N ARG A 737 8.23 -52.59 10.15
CA ARG A 737 7.51 -53.27 11.26
C ARG A 737 8.35 -53.78 12.44
N ALA A 738 9.01 -52.88 13.16
CA ALA A 738 9.32 -53.09 14.58
C ALA A 738 8.22 -52.43 15.45
N PRO A 739 7.68 -53.09 16.50
CA PRO A 739 6.79 -52.44 17.46
C PRO A 739 7.55 -51.45 18.34
N VAL A 740 6.83 -50.46 18.89
CA VAL A 740 7.39 -49.47 19.83
C VAL A 740 7.73 -50.17 21.16
N PRO A 741 8.92 -49.97 21.75
CA PRO A 741 9.26 -50.53 23.05
C PRO A 741 8.36 -49.98 24.17
N GLU A 742 7.87 -50.86 25.04
CA GLU A 742 7.27 -50.43 26.31
C GLU A 742 8.36 -49.82 27.22
N GLY A 743 8.07 -48.64 27.78
CA GLY A 743 9.03 -47.88 28.60
C GLY A 743 9.60 -46.60 27.98
N LEU A 744 8.96 -46.03 26.95
CA LEU A 744 9.33 -44.71 26.44
C LEU A 744 8.94 -43.60 27.44
N VAL A 745 9.91 -43.08 28.19
CA VAL A 745 9.71 -41.94 29.09
C VAL A 745 9.83 -40.63 28.30
N LEU A 746 8.72 -39.91 28.14
CA LEU A 746 8.74 -38.50 27.78
C LEU A 746 9.16 -37.67 29.01
N ARG A 747 10.06 -36.72 28.79
CA ARG A 747 10.49 -35.70 29.77
C ARG A 747 9.85 -34.37 29.44
#